data_AF-A0A7K8E7P1-F1
#
_entry.id   AF-A0A7K8E7P1-F1
#
_cell.length_a   1.000
_cell.length_b   1.000
_cell.length_c   1.000
_cell.angle_alpha   90.00
_cell.angle_beta   90.00
_cell.angle_gamma   90.00
#
_symmetry.space_group_name_H-M   'P 1'
#
loop_
_entity.id
_entity.type
_entity.pdbx_description
1 polymer ?
#
loop_
_entity_poly.entity_id
_entity_poly.type
_entity_poly.pdbx_seq_one_letter_code
_entity_poly.pdbx_strand_id
1 'polypeptide(L)'
;MFTAAAESFLRQAREIQEDELRRFATRVSALLQGPEAGPEAVDALQRLHLTVAATKYPRKLDGKFVELLQTVLCSPKSPEQIQVLCAAILREMSPCNDLILSCDEIQDTKLLSLVSSVLLAQENKGEVAAVGQRVVKVLERRLPEGQSARFLLPVLANVISLSPESLTEEQTNVVSKKLADWLRYASIQQGMAQSSGGFFSSPRTKQPAPITEVDGTVATDFFTVLSVAQHYTQDQWLNVQTFSMLRNWLLCYGGKELNTLNPDDRAGMDRSVTSMVPTTARAGQLLPPRERLRDKAFEYCQRLIEQSNRRPLKKDDGDLQKACLIEAVTIMDIICKQDSSYVCRAVSFLKILHSRICGDATYARALLPIAQFFLNHSKLAAVDSDAIYKHLFTDIPAQLFHNPSLAFEFVQFCKDNSQLFTDSSSIFRQSFPNLFKFLAWNSPPLISEFVDFLPFLLDAGTAIEIFHLLLDLPCLTAALDIQLRAAALPASEKAGGDPAGKPATCLEAFRHPLYKSMFQYLLRTKSAPQDAPESLVPLRQLLGSLAGSPRVVQCAETVPVLLELFFRVVAEFADGSLINQLVVLLLQRSDQLYELPAFKEDVYRVLGSQLAVLCRLRPALVVELSTEILEFSGAVSNIQSKEAIFTHMAWAIGEYLSVSYDKRCTVEQITRFFETLEAVLFEITQLRPQASTPSCAPRAISVLMATLTKLAARSQDLIPRVSMFLSKMTTFVQSPAVTSVYSEEDLEEILIRATELMNLLKMPSVAQFVFTPPPASTRFQREVNDSLPLALRMVTQFLEPAAGSMP
;
A
#
# COMPACT_ATOMS: atom_id res chain seq x y z
N MET A 1 0.34 1.64 -24.57
CA MET A 1 -0.57 2.71 -25.03
C MET A 1 -1.49 2.12 -26.08
N PHE A 2 -2.79 2.42 -26.03
CA PHE A 2 -3.75 1.96 -27.04
C PHE A 2 -3.54 2.72 -28.35
N THR A 3 -4.02 2.18 -29.47
CA THR A 3 -4.01 2.91 -30.75
C THR A 3 -5.04 4.04 -30.71
N ALA A 4 -4.81 5.13 -31.44
CA ALA A 4 -5.75 6.27 -31.49
C ALA A 4 -7.18 5.86 -31.92
N ALA A 5 -7.29 4.83 -32.76
CA ALA A 5 -8.57 4.24 -33.14
C ALA A 5 -9.26 3.55 -31.94
N ALA A 6 -8.54 2.78 -31.13
CA ALA A 6 -9.08 2.12 -29.94
C ALA A 6 -9.50 3.14 -28.86
N GLU A 7 -8.76 4.24 -28.69
CA GLU A 7 -9.15 5.33 -27.79
C GLU A 7 -10.42 6.05 -28.27
N SER A 8 -10.55 6.27 -29.58
CA SER A 8 -11.75 6.84 -30.17
C SER A 8 -12.98 5.95 -29.96
N PHE A 9 -12.85 4.63 -30.18
CA PHE A 9 -13.94 3.67 -29.93
C PHE A 9 -14.33 3.60 -28.45
N LEU A 10 -13.36 3.58 -27.52
CA LEU A 10 -13.63 3.60 -26.08
C LEU A 10 -14.32 4.90 -25.65
N ARG A 11 -13.94 6.03 -26.24
CA ARG A 11 -14.59 7.31 -25.99
C ARG A 11 -16.04 7.30 -26.47
N GLN A 12 -16.31 6.83 -27.69
CA GLN A 12 -17.67 6.69 -28.22
C GLN A 12 -18.53 5.74 -27.36
N ALA A 13 -17.97 4.60 -26.95
CA ALA A 13 -18.65 3.65 -26.07
C ALA A 13 -19.03 4.26 -24.71
N ARG A 14 -18.20 5.16 -24.17
CA ARG A 14 -18.46 5.90 -22.93
C ARG A 14 -19.50 7.01 -23.09
N GLU A 15 -19.51 7.69 -24.23
CA GLU A 15 -20.33 8.89 -24.49
C GLU A 15 -21.75 8.58 -25.04
N ILE A 16 -22.03 7.35 -25.49
CA ILE A 16 -23.36 6.97 -26.01
C ILE A 16 -24.50 7.18 -24.99
N GLN A 17 -25.62 7.73 -25.46
CA GLN A 17 -26.81 7.99 -24.64
C GLN A 17 -27.71 6.75 -24.52
N GLU A 18 -28.57 6.70 -23.49
CA GLU A 18 -29.48 5.56 -23.27
C GLU A 18 -30.44 5.31 -24.45
N ASP A 19 -30.98 6.35 -25.06
CA ASP A 19 -31.90 6.22 -26.19
C ASP A 19 -31.21 5.66 -27.44
N GLU A 20 -29.95 6.03 -27.65
CA GLU A 20 -29.11 5.49 -28.72
C GLU A 20 -28.76 4.03 -28.47
N LEU A 21 -28.46 3.67 -27.22
CA LEU A 21 -28.23 2.29 -26.80
C LEU A 21 -29.48 1.42 -27.00
N ARG A 22 -30.68 1.92 -26.68
CA ARG A 22 -31.95 1.19 -26.92
C ARG A 22 -32.17 0.95 -28.40
N ARG A 23 -32.01 1.98 -29.25
CA ARG A 23 -32.13 1.83 -30.71
C ARG A 23 -31.12 0.83 -31.27
N PHE A 24 -29.89 0.86 -30.76
CA PHE A 24 -28.84 -0.08 -31.13
C PHE A 24 -29.20 -1.51 -30.71
N ALA A 25 -29.69 -1.72 -29.48
CA ALA A 25 -30.17 -3.02 -29.01
C ALA A 25 -31.35 -3.55 -29.83
N THR A 26 -32.29 -2.70 -30.27
CA THR A 26 -33.38 -3.11 -31.18
C THR A 26 -32.84 -3.59 -32.52
N ARG A 27 -31.81 -2.90 -33.06
CA ARG A 27 -31.15 -3.33 -34.31
C ARG A 27 -30.45 -4.67 -34.15
N VAL A 28 -29.75 -4.89 -33.04
CA VAL A 28 -29.13 -6.19 -32.70
C VAL A 28 -30.20 -7.28 -32.56
N SER A 29 -31.34 -6.97 -31.93
CA SER A 29 -32.46 -7.91 -31.78
C SER A 29 -32.95 -8.44 -33.13
N ALA A 30 -33.12 -7.55 -34.10
CA ALA A 30 -33.54 -7.92 -35.45
C ALA A 30 -32.52 -8.82 -36.17
N LEU A 31 -31.22 -8.59 -35.95
CA LEU A 31 -30.15 -9.43 -36.51
C LEU A 31 -30.11 -10.82 -35.87
N LEU A 32 -30.39 -10.94 -34.57
CA LEU A 32 -30.42 -12.23 -33.87
C LEU A 32 -31.67 -13.07 -34.16
N GLN A 33 -32.78 -12.44 -34.53
CA GLN A 33 -34.02 -13.11 -34.92
C GLN A 33 -34.07 -13.52 -36.40
N GLY A 34 -33.04 -13.16 -37.18
CA GLY A 34 -32.91 -13.55 -38.58
C GLY A 34 -32.69 -15.06 -38.79
N PRO A 35 -32.94 -15.58 -40.02
CA PRO A 35 -32.88 -17.02 -40.32
C PRO A 35 -31.48 -17.63 -40.17
N GLU A 36 -30.42 -16.84 -40.34
CA GLU A 36 -29.03 -17.21 -40.03
C GLU A 36 -28.31 -16.02 -39.39
N ALA A 37 -27.80 -16.21 -38.17
CA ALA A 37 -27.05 -15.18 -37.47
C ALA A 37 -25.61 -15.11 -38.03
N GLY A 38 -25.41 -14.23 -39.01
CA GLY A 38 -24.17 -14.06 -39.76
C GLY A 38 -23.09 -13.20 -39.08
N PRO A 39 -21.99 -12.87 -39.79
CA PRO A 39 -20.87 -12.09 -39.24
C PRO A 39 -21.27 -10.67 -38.78
N GLU A 40 -22.33 -10.11 -39.36
CA GLU A 40 -22.89 -8.81 -38.94
C GLU A 40 -23.48 -8.85 -37.52
N ALA A 41 -24.11 -9.96 -37.14
CA ALA A 41 -24.62 -10.15 -35.77
C ALA A 41 -23.47 -10.23 -34.76
N VAL A 42 -22.36 -10.86 -35.14
CA VAL A 42 -21.14 -10.96 -34.32
C VAL A 42 -20.51 -9.58 -34.10
N ASP A 43 -20.29 -8.79 -35.14
CA ASP A 43 -19.73 -7.42 -35.01
C ASP A 43 -20.65 -6.53 -34.15
N ALA A 44 -21.97 -6.62 -34.38
CA ALA A 44 -22.94 -5.85 -33.60
C ALA A 44 -22.94 -6.24 -32.11
N LEU A 45 -22.85 -7.54 -31.79
CA LEU A 45 -22.72 -8.02 -30.42
C LEU A 45 -21.38 -7.65 -29.77
N GLN A 46 -20.26 -7.67 -30.50
CA GLN A 46 -18.96 -7.23 -30.00
C GLN A 46 -18.98 -5.75 -29.60
N ARG A 47 -19.56 -4.90 -30.46
CA ARG A 47 -19.74 -3.47 -30.18
C ARG A 47 -20.67 -3.26 -28.99
N LEU A 48 -21.74 -4.03 -28.88
CA LEU A 48 -22.65 -3.96 -27.74
C LEU A 48 -21.94 -4.36 -26.44
N HIS A 49 -21.19 -5.45 -26.43
CA HIS A 49 -20.40 -5.89 -25.28
C HIS A 49 -19.42 -4.81 -24.81
N LEU A 50 -18.65 -4.21 -25.74
CA LEU A 50 -17.75 -3.10 -25.42
C LEU A 50 -18.51 -1.90 -24.83
N THR A 51 -19.68 -1.58 -25.37
CA THR A 51 -20.50 -0.45 -24.94
C THR A 51 -21.06 -0.62 -23.53
N VAL A 52 -21.40 -1.86 -23.15
CA VAL A 52 -21.82 -2.19 -21.78
C VAL A 52 -20.61 -2.17 -20.84
N ALA A 53 -19.50 -2.80 -21.23
CA ALA A 53 -18.31 -2.95 -20.39
C ALA A 53 -17.49 -1.66 -20.16
N ALA A 54 -17.50 -0.70 -21.10
CA ALA A 54 -16.60 0.46 -21.06
C ALA A 54 -17.04 1.59 -20.11
N THR A 55 -18.00 1.35 -19.21
CA THR A 55 -18.68 2.40 -18.42
C THR A 55 -18.48 2.22 -16.91
N LYS A 56 -18.40 3.34 -16.17
CA LYS A 56 -18.26 3.34 -14.70
C LYS A 56 -19.56 3.00 -13.97
N TYR A 57 -20.71 3.15 -14.64
CA TYR A 57 -22.04 2.90 -14.09
C TYR A 57 -22.73 1.79 -14.88
N PRO A 58 -23.41 0.84 -14.22
CA PRO A 58 -24.08 -0.27 -14.89
C PRO A 58 -25.20 0.27 -15.80
N ARG A 59 -25.11 -0.04 -17.09
CA ARG A 59 -26.16 0.29 -18.06
C ARG A 59 -27.20 -0.81 -18.06
N LYS A 60 -28.49 -0.45 -18.17
CA LYS A 60 -29.59 -1.42 -18.26
C LYS A 60 -30.07 -1.59 -19.69
N LEU A 61 -30.23 -2.85 -20.10
CA LEU A 61 -30.85 -3.26 -21.36
C LEU A 61 -32.31 -3.62 -21.08
N ASP A 62 -33.16 -3.53 -22.10
CA ASP A 62 -34.58 -3.89 -21.98
C ASP A 62 -34.76 -5.38 -21.65
N GLY A 63 -35.71 -5.71 -20.76
CA GLY A 63 -35.94 -7.07 -20.29
C GLY A 63 -36.25 -8.05 -21.42
N LYS A 64 -37.00 -7.61 -22.46
CA LYS A 64 -37.28 -8.42 -23.66
C LYS A 64 -36.03 -8.76 -24.45
N PHE A 65 -35.05 -7.86 -24.46
CA PHE A 65 -33.77 -8.10 -25.12
C PHE A 65 -32.90 -9.05 -24.30
N VAL A 66 -32.94 -8.93 -22.97
CA VAL A 66 -32.28 -9.88 -22.05
C VAL A 66 -32.85 -11.29 -22.22
N GLU A 67 -34.17 -11.45 -22.35
CA GLU A 67 -34.82 -12.74 -22.68
C GLU A 67 -34.37 -13.29 -24.04
N LEU A 68 -34.24 -12.43 -25.05
CA LEU A 68 -33.74 -12.83 -26.37
C LEU A 68 -32.30 -13.35 -26.29
N LEU A 69 -31.41 -12.66 -25.56
CA LEU A 69 -30.02 -13.09 -25.38
C LEU A 69 -29.95 -14.45 -24.67
N GLN A 70 -30.79 -14.69 -23.67
CA GLN A 70 -30.88 -15.99 -22.98
C GLN A 70 -31.35 -17.10 -23.92
N THR A 71 -32.37 -16.82 -24.73
CA THR A 71 -32.92 -17.78 -25.70
C THR A 71 -31.88 -18.14 -26.77
N VAL A 72 -31.16 -17.15 -27.28
CA VAL A 72 -30.08 -17.35 -28.26
C VAL A 72 -28.92 -18.12 -27.64
N LEU A 73 -28.54 -17.81 -26.39
CA LEU A 73 -27.49 -18.53 -25.66
C LEU A 73 -27.80 -20.02 -25.52
N CYS A 74 -29.04 -20.38 -25.15
CA CYS A 74 -29.45 -21.76 -24.93
C CYS A 74 -29.85 -22.51 -26.21
N SER A 75 -29.87 -21.85 -27.37
CA SER A 75 -30.26 -22.48 -28.64
C SER A 75 -29.15 -23.38 -29.18
N PRO A 76 -29.42 -24.67 -29.51
CA PRO A 76 -28.42 -25.54 -30.11
C PRO A 76 -28.09 -25.17 -31.56
N LYS A 77 -28.89 -24.29 -32.19
CA LYS A 77 -28.71 -23.86 -33.59
C LYS A 77 -27.83 -22.63 -33.74
N SER A 78 -27.53 -21.92 -32.65
CA SER A 78 -26.74 -20.68 -32.71
C SER A 78 -25.24 -20.97 -32.84
N PRO A 79 -24.49 -20.20 -33.64
CA PRO A 79 -23.03 -20.27 -33.70
C PRO A 79 -22.38 -20.05 -32.33
N GLU A 80 -21.30 -20.79 -32.05
CA GLU A 80 -20.60 -20.72 -30.74
C GLU A 80 -20.15 -19.30 -30.38
N GLN A 81 -19.65 -18.53 -31.36
CA GLN A 81 -19.18 -17.17 -31.14
C GLN A 81 -20.30 -16.24 -30.65
N ILE A 82 -21.53 -16.46 -31.12
CA ILE A 82 -22.71 -15.69 -30.72
C ILE A 82 -23.13 -16.08 -29.30
N GLN A 83 -23.11 -17.37 -28.97
CA GLN A 83 -23.38 -17.84 -27.60
C GLN A 83 -22.39 -17.23 -26.60
N VAL A 84 -21.09 -17.23 -26.91
CA VAL A 84 -20.05 -16.62 -26.05
C VAL A 84 -20.30 -15.13 -25.85
N LEU A 85 -20.63 -14.39 -26.90
CA LEU A 85 -20.93 -12.96 -26.81
C LEU A 85 -22.21 -12.67 -26.02
N CYS A 86 -23.26 -13.47 -26.19
CA CYS A 86 -24.49 -13.37 -25.40
C CYS A 86 -24.19 -13.58 -23.90
N ALA A 87 -23.43 -14.63 -23.56
CA ALA A 87 -23.03 -14.88 -22.18
C ALA A 87 -22.16 -13.74 -21.61
N ALA A 88 -21.22 -13.21 -22.40
CA ALA A 88 -20.38 -12.09 -21.98
C ALA A 88 -21.19 -10.83 -21.70
N ILE A 89 -22.15 -10.47 -22.57
CA ILE A 89 -23.05 -9.32 -22.35
C ILE A 89 -23.90 -9.54 -21.10
N LEU A 90 -24.53 -10.71 -20.95
CA LEU A 90 -25.36 -11.02 -19.79
C LEU A 90 -24.56 -10.98 -18.47
N ARG A 91 -23.28 -11.37 -18.51
CA ARG A 91 -22.38 -11.31 -17.35
C ARG A 91 -22.04 -9.88 -16.92
N GLU A 92 -21.72 -8.99 -17.88
CA GLU A 92 -21.45 -7.58 -17.57
C GLU A 92 -22.70 -6.83 -17.07
N MET A 93 -23.87 -7.37 -17.39
CA MET A 93 -25.18 -6.86 -16.97
C MET A 93 -25.59 -7.31 -15.56
N SER A 94 -24.86 -8.23 -14.94
CA SER A 94 -25.18 -8.76 -13.61
C SER A 94 -24.89 -7.74 -12.49
N PRO A 95 -25.71 -7.67 -11.42
CA PRO A 95 -26.90 -8.49 -11.16
C PRO A 95 -28.15 -8.01 -11.94
N CYS A 96 -28.95 -8.96 -12.44
CA CYS A 96 -30.13 -8.69 -13.28
C CYS A 96 -31.34 -9.53 -12.83
N ASN A 97 -32.47 -8.87 -12.55
CA ASN A 97 -33.70 -9.53 -12.08
C ASN A 97 -34.46 -10.28 -13.19
N ASP A 98 -34.19 -9.97 -14.46
CA ASP A 98 -34.88 -10.55 -15.63
C ASP A 98 -34.22 -11.85 -16.13
N LEU A 99 -33.35 -12.46 -15.31
CA LEU A 99 -32.65 -13.70 -15.63
C LEU A 99 -33.51 -14.92 -15.25
N ILE A 100 -33.72 -15.84 -16.21
CA ILE A 100 -34.53 -17.06 -16.09
C ILE A 100 -33.68 -18.30 -16.47
N LEU A 101 -32.36 -18.24 -16.31
CA LEU A 101 -31.44 -19.33 -16.66
C LEU A 101 -31.39 -20.40 -15.55
N SER A 102 -31.30 -21.68 -15.94
CA SER A 102 -31.03 -22.81 -15.03
C SER A 102 -29.96 -23.74 -15.60
N CYS A 103 -29.16 -24.33 -14.71
CA CYS A 103 -28.10 -25.29 -15.05
C CYS A 103 -28.54 -26.76 -15.02
N ASP A 104 -29.74 -27.08 -14.50
CA ASP A 104 -30.11 -28.45 -14.11
C ASP A 104 -30.27 -29.42 -15.29
N GLU A 105 -30.71 -28.90 -16.44
CA GLU A 105 -31.04 -29.71 -17.63
C GLU A 105 -29.91 -29.75 -18.67
N ILE A 106 -28.88 -28.91 -18.52
CA ILE A 106 -27.84 -28.74 -19.54
C ILE A 106 -26.85 -29.92 -19.51
N GLN A 107 -26.74 -30.65 -20.62
CA GLN A 107 -25.83 -31.79 -20.77
C GLN A 107 -24.52 -31.45 -21.49
N ASP A 108 -24.51 -30.41 -22.33
CA ASP A 108 -23.28 -29.97 -23.00
C ASP A 108 -22.38 -29.20 -22.02
N THR A 109 -21.11 -29.62 -21.90
CA THR A 109 -20.16 -29.02 -20.96
C THR A 109 -19.76 -27.60 -21.34
N LYS A 110 -19.79 -27.26 -22.64
CA LYS A 110 -19.42 -25.93 -23.12
C LYS A 110 -20.56 -24.93 -22.87
N LEU A 111 -21.79 -25.28 -23.24
CA LEU A 111 -22.98 -24.50 -22.89
C LEU A 111 -23.15 -24.36 -21.37
N LEU A 112 -22.94 -25.44 -20.60
CA LEU A 112 -22.99 -25.39 -19.14
C LEU A 112 -21.99 -24.38 -18.58
N SER A 113 -20.77 -24.31 -19.13
CA SER A 113 -19.76 -23.34 -18.72
C SER A 113 -20.20 -21.89 -18.98
N LEU A 114 -20.78 -21.62 -20.15
CA LEU A 114 -21.29 -20.28 -20.49
C LEU A 114 -22.43 -19.86 -19.59
N VAL A 115 -23.45 -20.70 -19.41
CA VAL A 115 -24.58 -20.42 -18.52
C VAL A 115 -24.13 -20.25 -17.07
N SER A 116 -23.23 -21.13 -16.60
CA SER A 116 -22.66 -21.01 -15.25
C SER A 116 -21.92 -19.69 -15.05
N SER A 117 -21.21 -19.19 -16.07
CA SER A 117 -20.51 -17.90 -15.96
C SER A 117 -21.46 -16.70 -15.77
N VAL A 118 -22.69 -16.78 -16.27
CA VAL A 118 -23.73 -15.76 -16.08
C VAL A 118 -24.37 -15.87 -14.69
N LEU A 119 -24.72 -17.09 -14.27
CA LEU A 119 -25.30 -17.37 -12.94
C LEU A 119 -24.34 -17.00 -11.81
N LEU A 120 -23.05 -17.34 -11.93
CA LEU A 120 -22.05 -16.99 -10.92
C LEU A 120 -21.85 -15.48 -10.79
N ALA A 121 -22.07 -14.70 -11.84
CA ALA A 121 -21.98 -13.24 -11.80
C ALA A 121 -23.17 -12.57 -11.10
N GLN A 122 -24.26 -13.30 -10.83
CA GLN A 122 -25.36 -12.79 -9.97
C GLN A 122 -24.96 -12.73 -8.49
N GLU A 123 -23.90 -13.44 -8.09
CA GLU A 123 -23.42 -13.60 -6.71
C GLU A 123 -24.49 -14.13 -5.72
N ASN A 124 -25.55 -14.76 -6.24
CA ASN A 124 -26.59 -15.40 -5.44
C ASN A 124 -26.10 -16.75 -4.90
N LYS A 125 -26.03 -16.88 -3.56
CA LYS A 125 -25.54 -18.09 -2.88
C LYS A 125 -26.26 -19.38 -3.30
N GLY A 126 -27.58 -19.30 -3.54
CA GLY A 126 -28.38 -20.46 -3.96
C GLY A 126 -28.00 -20.98 -5.35
N GLU A 127 -27.82 -20.06 -6.30
CA GLU A 127 -27.42 -20.37 -7.68
C GLU A 127 -25.98 -20.88 -7.73
N VAL A 128 -25.07 -20.28 -6.96
CA VAL A 128 -23.67 -20.73 -6.85
C VAL A 128 -23.61 -22.18 -6.37
N ALA A 129 -24.42 -22.55 -5.37
CA ALA A 129 -24.51 -23.92 -4.89
C ALA A 129 -25.10 -24.88 -5.93
N ALA A 130 -26.18 -24.50 -6.62
CA ALA A 130 -26.79 -25.30 -7.68
C ALA A 130 -25.80 -25.57 -8.83
N VAL A 131 -25.09 -24.54 -9.28
CA VAL A 131 -24.03 -24.66 -10.30
C VAL A 131 -22.92 -25.59 -9.83
N GLY A 132 -22.44 -25.43 -8.60
CA GLY A 132 -21.42 -26.29 -8.00
C GLY A 132 -21.82 -27.77 -7.99
N GLN A 133 -23.01 -28.07 -7.47
CA GLN A 133 -23.55 -29.44 -7.42
C GLN A 133 -23.71 -30.03 -8.83
N ARG A 134 -24.20 -29.25 -9.78
CA ARG A 134 -24.36 -29.69 -11.18
C ARG A 134 -23.03 -30.01 -11.82
N VAL A 135 -22.03 -29.13 -11.68
CA VAL A 135 -20.69 -29.32 -12.25
C VAL A 135 -20.04 -30.59 -11.69
N VAL A 136 -20.10 -30.81 -10.37
CA VAL A 136 -19.54 -32.02 -9.74
C VAL A 136 -20.23 -33.29 -10.27
N LYS A 137 -21.57 -33.29 -10.35
CA LYS A 137 -22.36 -34.41 -10.90
C LYS A 137 -21.98 -34.75 -12.35
N VAL A 138 -21.62 -33.76 -13.16
CA VAL A 138 -21.14 -33.97 -14.53
C VAL A 138 -19.70 -34.51 -14.54
N LEU A 139 -18.82 -34.03 -13.66
CA LEU A 139 -17.44 -34.51 -13.53
C LEU A 139 -17.31 -35.92 -12.95
N GLU A 140 -18.28 -36.35 -12.14
CA GLU A 140 -18.40 -37.70 -11.61
C GLU A 140 -18.63 -38.75 -12.72
N ARG A 141 -19.42 -38.38 -13.73
CA ARG A 141 -19.82 -39.26 -14.83
C ARG A 141 -18.69 -39.41 -15.85
N ARG A 142 -18.72 -40.52 -16.61
CA ARG A 142 -17.91 -40.62 -17.83
C ARG A 142 -18.54 -39.70 -18.88
N LEU A 143 -17.77 -38.73 -19.35
CA LEU A 143 -18.24 -37.80 -20.38
C LEU A 143 -18.40 -38.52 -21.73
N PRO A 144 -19.45 -38.20 -22.51
CA PRO A 144 -19.61 -38.68 -23.89
C PRO A 144 -18.44 -38.28 -24.80
N GLU A 145 -18.21 -39.05 -25.87
CA GLU A 145 -17.20 -38.74 -26.88
C GLU A 145 -17.47 -37.34 -27.49
N GLY A 146 -16.45 -36.47 -27.49
CA GLY A 146 -16.55 -35.08 -27.96
C GLY A 146 -16.80 -34.03 -26.87
N GLN A 147 -17.25 -34.42 -25.67
CA GLN A 147 -17.39 -33.48 -24.54
C GLN A 147 -16.10 -33.38 -23.71
N SER A 148 -15.83 -32.17 -23.20
CA SER A 148 -14.60 -31.90 -22.45
C SER A 148 -14.86 -31.35 -21.06
N ALA A 149 -14.21 -31.94 -20.06
CA ALA A 149 -14.18 -31.42 -18.68
C ALA A 149 -13.41 -30.10 -18.57
N ARG A 150 -12.65 -29.70 -19.60
CA ARG A 150 -11.83 -28.48 -19.64
C ARG A 150 -12.62 -27.20 -19.36
N PHE A 151 -13.91 -27.17 -19.71
CA PHE A 151 -14.75 -25.99 -19.52
C PHE A 151 -15.35 -25.90 -18.10
N LEU A 152 -15.28 -26.99 -17.32
CA LEU A 152 -15.96 -27.11 -16.03
C LEU A 152 -15.05 -26.80 -14.83
N LEU A 153 -13.74 -27.07 -14.92
CA LEU A 153 -12.82 -26.74 -13.82
C LEU A 153 -12.73 -25.23 -13.51
N PRO A 154 -12.66 -24.32 -14.50
CA PRO A 154 -12.70 -22.89 -14.22
C PRO A 154 -14.01 -22.45 -13.53
N VAL A 155 -15.14 -23.06 -13.90
CA VAL A 155 -16.43 -22.82 -13.26
C VAL A 155 -16.37 -23.25 -11.79
N LEU A 156 -15.84 -24.45 -11.53
CA LEU A 156 -15.68 -24.96 -10.17
C LEU A 156 -14.73 -24.09 -9.34
N ALA A 157 -13.64 -23.59 -9.93
CA ALA A 157 -12.73 -22.65 -9.26
C ALA A 157 -13.47 -21.37 -8.84
N ASN A 158 -14.33 -20.82 -9.70
CA ASN A 158 -15.14 -19.64 -9.37
C ASN A 158 -16.20 -19.93 -8.30
N VAL A 159 -16.86 -21.09 -8.35
CA VAL A 159 -17.83 -21.52 -7.31
C VAL A 159 -17.19 -21.50 -5.94
N ILE A 160 -15.97 -22.02 -5.82
CA ILE A 160 -15.26 -22.12 -4.54
C ILE A 160 -14.81 -20.74 -4.05
N SER A 161 -14.35 -19.87 -4.94
CA SER A 161 -13.98 -18.49 -4.59
C SER A 161 -15.17 -17.68 -4.07
N LEU A 162 -16.37 -17.89 -4.64
CA LEU A 162 -17.60 -17.19 -4.25
C LEU A 162 -18.29 -17.81 -3.02
N SER A 163 -18.30 -19.14 -2.93
CA SER A 163 -18.94 -19.87 -1.83
C SER A 163 -18.23 -21.19 -1.52
N PRO A 164 -17.23 -21.19 -0.61
CA PRO A 164 -16.50 -22.39 -0.19
C PRO A 164 -17.35 -23.45 0.53
N GLU A 165 -18.57 -23.11 0.95
CA GLU A 165 -19.50 -24.00 1.67
C GLU A 165 -20.53 -24.65 0.73
N SER A 166 -20.47 -24.35 -0.56
CA SER A 166 -21.43 -24.83 -1.57
C SER A 166 -21.37 -26.33 -1.84
N LEU A 167 -20.24 -26.98 -1.57
CA LEU A 167 -20.01 -28.39 -1.87
C LEU A 167 -20.10 -29.25 -0.60
N THR A 168 -20.77 -30.40 -0.73
CA THR A 168 -20.81 -31.43 0.32
C THR A 168 -19.47 -32.17 0.44
N GLU A 169 -19.23 -32.82 1.58
CA GLU A 169 -18.01 -33.57 1.82
C GLU A 169 -17.77 -34.69 0.78
N GLU A 170 -18.83 -35.41 0.39
CA GLU A 170 -18.76 -36.44 -0.64
C GLU A 170 -18.32 -35.86 -1.99
N GLN A 171 -18.92 -34.74 -2.40
CA GLN A 171 -18.56 -34.02 -3.62
C GLN A 171 -17.11 -33.53 -3.60
N THR A 172 -16.66 -32.97 -2.48
CA THR A 172 -15.26 -32.59 -2.28
C THR A 172 -14.33 -33.79 -2.42
N ASN A 173 -14.70 -34.95 -1.89
CA ASN A 173 -13.87 -36.17 -1.95
C ASN A 173 -13.76 -36.72 -3.38
N VAL A 174 -14.86 -36.70 -4.15
CA VAL A 174 -14.83 -37.12 -5.55
C VAL A 174 -13.93 -36.19 -6.37
N VAL A 175 -14.10 -34.88 -6.24
CA VAL A 175 -13.25 -33.92 -6.97
C VAL A 175 -11.79 -34.07 -6.55
N SER A 176 -11.50 -34.17 -5.25
CA SER A 176 -10.13 -34.32 -4.74
C SER A 176 -9.42 -35.56 -5.33
N LYS A 177 -10.16 -36.67 -5.48
CA LYS A 177 -9.66 -37.88 -6.15
C LYS A 177 -9.31 -37.60 -7.62
N LYS A 178 -10.19 -36.92 -8.35
CA LYS A 178 -9.98 -36.57 -9.77
C LYS A 178 -8.79 -35.62 -9.96
N LEU A 179 -8.67 -34.60 -9.11
CA LEU A 179 -7.54 -33.66 -9.13
C LEU A 179 -6.22 -34.41 -8.90
N ALA A 180 -6.17 -35.32 -7.92
CA ALA A 180 -4.99 -36.14 -7.67
C ALA A 180 -4.62 -37.02 -8.88
N ASP A 181 -5.62 -37.60 -9.54
CA ASP A 181 -5.42 -38.43 -10.72
C ASP A 181 -4.90 -37.60 -11.92
N TRP A 182 -5.46 -36.41 -12.16
CA TRP A 182 -5.00 -35.53 -13.24
C TRP A 182 -3.59 -34.97 -13.00
N LEU A 183 -3.21 -34.70 -11.75
CA LEU A 183 -1.85 -34.29 -11.41
C LEU A 183 -0.82 -35.39 -11.69
N ARG A 184 -1.15 -36.66 -11.41
CA ARG A 184 -0.19 -37.77 -11.46
C ARG A 184 -0.16 -38.53 -12.77
N TYR A 185 -1.30 -38.71 -13.43
CA TYR A 185 -1.46 -39.68 -14.53
C TYR A 185 -1.75 -39.03 -15.89
N ALA A 186 -1.43 -37.75 -16.07
CA ALA A 186 -1.50 -37.11 -17.38
C ALA A 186 -0.45 -37.70 -18.35
N SER A 187 -0.84 -37.81 -19.62
CA SER A 187 -0.08 -38.43 -20.71
C SER A 187 1.26 -37.75 -20.96
N ILE A 188 2.27 -38.55 -21.24
CA ILE A 188 3.64 -38.11 -21.60
C ILE A 188 3.83 -38.08 -23.13
N GLN A 189 2.78 -38.40 -23.89
CA GLN A 189 2.75 -38.33 -25.35
C GLN A 189 1.99 -37.09 -25.81
N GLN A 190 2.48 -36.45 -26.88
CA GLN A 190 1.81 -35.31 -27.50
C GLN A 190 0.49 -35.73 -28.14
N GLY A 191 -0.46 -34.80 -28.21
CA GLY A 191 -1.67 -34.98 -29.00
C GLY A 191 -1.35 -35.12 -30.49
N MET A 192 -2.20 -35.84 -31.22
CA MET A 192 -2.10 -35.89 -32.68
C MET A 192 -2.45 -34.52 -33.26
N ALA A 193 -1.62 -34.01 -34.17
CA ALA A 193 -1.94 -32.82 -34.95
C ALA A 193 -3.20 -33.11 -35.78
N GLN A 194 -4.21 -32.23 -35.72
CA GLN A 194 -5.31 -32.27 -36.66
C GLN A 194 -4.72 -32.02 -38.06
N SER A 195 -4.87 -32.97 -38.98
CA SER A 195 -4.35 -32.84 -40.34
C SER A 195 -4.99 -31.61 -40.99
N SER A 196 -4.21 -30.56 -41.22
CA SER A 196 -4.57 -29.54 -42.19
C SER A 196 -4.69 -30.22 -43.55
N GLY A 197 -5.89 -30.18 -44.14
CA GLY A 197 -6.26 -30.93 -45.35
C GLY A 197 -5.44 -30.55 -46.58
N GLY A 198 -4.24 -31.12 -46.71
CA GLY A 198 -3.45 -31.13 -47.93
C GLY A 198 -3.68 -32.43 -48.70
N PHE A 199 -4.14 -32.32 -49.94
CA PHE A 199 -4.60 -33.42 -50.80
C PHE A 199 -3.53 -34.48 -51.21
N PHE A 200 -2.29 -34.41 -50.69
CA PHE A 200 -1.16 -35.26 -51.12
C PHE A 200 -0.25 -35.80 -50.00
N SER A 201 -0.75 -36.05 -48.78
CA SER A 201 0.02 -36.76 -47.75
C SER A 201 -0.66 -38.07 -47.32
N SER A 202 -0.07 -39.20 -47.74
CA SER A 202 -0.43 -40.53 -47.25
C SER A 202 -0.29 -40.58 -45.71
N PRO A 203 -1.26 -41.18 -44.97
CA PRO A 203 -1.23 -41.24 -43.52
C PRO A 203 -0.24 -42.34 -43.09
N ARG A 204 1.04 -42.03 -43.05
CA ARG A 204 1.93 -42.80 -42.16
C ARG A 204 1.51 -42.43 -40.74
N THR A 205 1.02 -43.41 -39.98
CA THR A 205 0.82 -43.36 -38.53
C THR A 205 2.12 -42.92 -37.85
N LYS A 206 2.38 -41.61 -37.81
CA LYS A 206 3.43 -41.03 -37.00
C LYS A 206 3.01 -41.28 -35.57
N GLN A 207 3.78 -42.12 -34.86
CA GLN A 207 3.59 -42.27 -33.42
C GLN A 207 3.61 -40.88 -32.78
N PRO A 208 2.70 -40.60 -31.84
CA PRO A 208 2.66 -39.31 -31.18
C PRO A 208 4.03 -39.02 -30.55
N ALA A 209 4.59 -37.86 -30.87
CA ALA A 209 5.90 -37.46 -30.38
C ALA A 209 5.87 -37.40 -28.83
N PRO A 210 6.99 -37.67 -28.15
CA PRO A 210 7.04 -37.48 -26.70
C PRO A 210 6.96 -35.99 -26.35
N ILE A 211 6.45 -35.67 -25.16
CA ILE A 211 6.56 -34.32 -24.61
C ILE A 211 8.03 -34.02 -24.26
N THR A 212 8.39 -32.74 -24.29
CA THR A 212 9.73 -32.29 -23.89
C THR A 212 9.68 -31.47 -22.62
N GLU A 213 10.79 -31.36 -21.92
CA GLU A 213 11.05 -30.39 -20.86
C GLU A 213 11.31 -29.00 -21.47
N VAL A 214 11.38 -27.96 -20.64
CA VAL A 214 11.64 -26.56 -21.06
C VAL A 214 12.99 -26.36 -21.78
N ASP A 215 13.94 -27.28 -21.58
CA ASP A 215 15.27 -27.29 -22.23
C ASP A 215 15.28 -28.09 -23.54
N GLY A 216 14.15 -28.66 -23.95
CA GLY A 216 14.00 -29.48 -25.16
C GLY A 216 14.37 -30.96 -24.98
N THR A 217 14.81 -31.39 -23.79
CA THR A 217 15.04 -32.82 -23.52
C THR A 217 13.72 -33.57 -23.40
N VAL A 218 13.69 -34.87 -23.72
CA VAL A 218 12.47 -35.68 -23.58
C VAL A 218 12.12 -35.82 -22.10
N ALA A 219 10.85 -35.58 -21.74
CA ALA A 219 10.41 -35.76 -20.36
C ALA A 219 10.38 -37.24 -20.00
N THR A 220 11.00 -37.59 -18.87
CA THR A 220 11.15 -38.99 -18.42
C THR A 220 10.21 -39.35 -17.26
N ASP A 221 9.61 -38.35 -16.63
CA ASP A 221 8.70 -38.49 -15.49
C ASP A 221 7.27 -38.10 -15.89
N PHE A 222 6.36 -37.94 -14.92
CA PHE A 222 4.98 -37.51 -15.18
C PHE A 222 4.89 -36.07 -15.73
N PHE A 223 3.83 -35.80 -16.49
CA PHE A 223 3.55 -34.51 -17.11
C PHE A 223 3.29 -33.42 -16.06
N THR A 224 3.83 -32.21 -16.32
CA THR A 224 3.56 -31.01 -15.53
C THR A 224 3.26 -29.80 -16.42
N VAL A 225 2.88 -28.68 -15.80
CA VAL A 225 2.67 -27.39 -16.47
C VAL A 225 3.94 -26.85 -17.15
N LEU A 226 5.14 -27.33 -16.78
CA LEU A 226 6.40 -26.99 -17.42
C LEU A 226 6.78 -27.95 -18.55
N SER A 227 5.94 -28.95 -18.84
CA SER A 227 6.12 -29.82 -20.00
C SER A 227 5.67 -29.11 -21.28
N VAL A 228 6.54 -29.13 -22.29
CA VAL A 228 6.34 -28.48 -23.58
C VAL A 228 5.85 -29.50 -24.60
N ALA A 229 4.74 -29.16 -25.27
CA ALA A 229 4.17 -29.95 -26.36
C ALA A 229 3.66 -29.01 -27.47
N GLN A 230 3.61 -29.49 -28.71
CA GLN A 230 2.97 -28.75 -29.81
C GLN A 230 1.44 -28.81 -29.72
N HIS A 231 0.91 -29.96 -29.31
CA HIS A 231 -0.52 -30.20 -29.14
C HIS A 231 -0.75 -30.92 -27.82
N TYR A 232 -1.58 -30.33 -26.96
CA TYR A 232 -1.88 -30.88 -25.64
C TYR A 232 -3.15 -31.74 -25.65
N THR A 233 -3.07 -32.94 -25.06
CA THR A 233 -4.19 -33.87 -24.89
C THR A 233 -5.18 -33.39 -23.82
N GLN A 234 -6.35 -34.02 -23.69
CA GLN A 234 -7.39 -33.56 -22.75
C GLN A 234 -6.95 -33.58 -21.29
N ASP A 235 -6.37 -34.69 -20.87
CA ASP A 235 -5.76 -34.90 -19.57
C ASP A 235 -4.60 -33.94 -19.27
N GLN A 236 -3.78 -33.57 -20.25
CA GLN A 236 -2.72 -32.55 -20.08
C GLN A 236 -3.29 -31.17 -19.76
N TRP A 237 -4.37 -30.75 -20.44
CA TRP A 237 -5.06 -29.50 -20.10
C TRP A 237 -5.71 -29.55 -18.72
N LEU A 238 -6.30 -30.69 -18.34
CA LEU A 238 -6.88 -30.87 -17.01
C LEU A 238 -5.82 -30.83 -15.91
N ASN A 239 -4.61 -31.34 -16.16
CA ASN A 239 -3.46 -31.23 -15.27
C ASN A 239 -3.09 -29.76 -15.03
N VAL A 240 -2.93 -28.97 -16.10
CA VAL A 240 -2.61 -27.52 -16.00
C VAL A 240 -3.70 -26.77 -15.24
N GLN A 241 -4.98 -27.01 -15.56
CA GLN A 241 -6.10 -26.38 -14.87
C GLN A 241 -6.18 -26.79 -13.39
N THR A 242 -5.91 -28.07 -13.10
CA THR A 242 -5.85 -28.58 -11.73
C THR A 242 -4.81 -27.85 -10.92
N PHE A 243 -3.58 -27.73 -11.44
CA PHE A 243 -2.52 -26.98 -10.76
C PHE A 243 -2.92 -25.50 -10.54
N SER A 244 -3.51 -24.86 -11.55
CA SER A 244 -3.95 -23.46 -11.47
C SER A 244 -5.00 -23.18 -10.39
N MET A 245 -5.83 -24.17 -10.00
CA MET A 245 -6.84 -24.01 -8.95
C MET A 245 -6.47 -24.71 -7.63
N LEU A 246 -5.34 -25.43 -7.60
CA LEU A 246 -4.96 -26.33 -6.51
C LEU A 246 -4.81 -25.60 -5.18
N ARG A 247 -4.16 -24.43 -5.19
CA ARG A 247 -4.01 -23.59 -3.99
C ARG A 247 -5.35 -23.22 -3.37
N ASN A 248 -6.27 -22.70 -4.19
CA ASN A 248 -7.60 -22.30 -3.72
C ASN A 248 -8.38 -23.52 -3.18
N TRP A 249 -8.32 -24.65 -3.89
CA TRP A 249 -8.94 -25.90 -3.44
C TRP A 249 -8.41 -26.37 -2.08
N LEU A 250 -7.08 -26.38 -1.90
CA LEU A 250 -6.45 -26.78 -0.64
C LEU A 250 -6.81 -25.83 0.50
N LEU A 251 -6.86 -24.51 0.28
CA LEU A 251 -7.26 -23.55 1.30
C LEU A 251 -8.70 -23.77 1.78
N CYS A 252 -9.64 -24.04 0.87
CA CYS A 252 -11.04 -24.22 1.21
C CYS A 252 -11.36 -25.58 1.85
N TYR A 253 -10.68 -26.65 1.43
CA TYR A 253 -11.10 -28.02 1.75
C TYR A 253 -10.02 -28.91 2.38
N GLY A 254 -8.78 -28.43 2.54
CA GLY A 254 -7.66 -29.24 3.03
C GLY A 254 -7.52 -29.37 4.54
N GLY A 255 -8.24 -28.57 5.35
CA GLY A 255 -8.06 -28.50 6.81
C GLY A 255 -9.28 -28.81 7.70
N LYS A 256 -10.45 -29.10 7.14
CA LYS A 256 -11.71 -29.17 7.92
C LYS A 256 -11.82 -30.35 8.91
N GLU A 257 -10.91 -31.32 8.90
CA GLU A 257 -11.01 -32.52 9.75
C GLU A 257 -10.43 -32.33 11.17
N LEU A 258 -9.69 -31.24 11.46
CA LEU A 258 -9.07 -31.06 12.78
C LEU A 258 -9.91 -30.25 13.79
N ASN A 259 -10.95 -29.54 13.34
CA ASN A 259 -11.76 -28.67 14.22
C ASN A 259 -12.99 -29.36 14.84
N THR A 260 -13.24 -30.63 14.51
CA THR A 260 -14.38 -31.40 15.04
C THR A 260 -13.99 -32.35 16.19
N LEU A 261 -12.73 -32.38 16.61
CA LEU A 261 -12.32 -33.11 17.82
C LEU A 261 -12.09 -32.11 18.96
N ASN A 262 -12.96 -32.14 19.96
CA ASN A 262 -12.84 -31.34 21.17
C ASN A 262 -11.42 -31.45 21.77
N PRO A 263 -10.83 -30.35 22.28
CA PRO A 263 -9.49 -30.34 22.87
C PRO A 263 -9.36 -31.17 24.16
N ASP A 264 -10.47 -31.64 24.75
CA ASP A 264 -10.48 -32.37 26.03
C ASP A 264 -10.14 -33.86 25.93
N ASP A 265 -10.17 -34.49 24.75
CA ASP A 265 -9.87 -35.93 24.61
C ASP A 265 -8.36 -36.23 24.41
N ARG A 266 -7.48 -35.22 24.43
CA ARG A 266 -6.02 -35.42 24.31
C ARG A 266 -5.30 -35.74 25.62
N ALA A 267 -5.99 -35.74 26.75
CA ALA A 267 -5.41 -36.07 28.06
C ALA A 267 -5.62 -37.55 28.42
N GLY A 268 -5.11 -38.48 27.60
CA GLY A 268 -5.32 -39.90 27.90
C GLY A 268 -4.71 -40.91 26.94
N MET A 269 -3.52 -40.68 26.38
CA MET A 269 -2.72 -41.82 25.90
C MET A 269 -1.24 -41.47 25.94
N ASP A 270 -0.51 -42.21 26.78
CA ASP A 270 0.89 -42.01 27.11
C ASP A 270 1.82 -41.89 25.90
N ARG A 271 2.68 -40.86 25.98
CA ARG A 271 3.89 -40.71 25.18
C ARG A 271 4.86 -41.85 25.49
N SER A 272 4.86 -42.89 24.65
CA SER A 272 6.03 -43.77 24.53
C SER A 272 6.97 -43.22 23.45
N VAL A 273 8.07 -42.63 23.92
CA VAL A 273 9.23 -42.22 23.15
C VAL A 273 10.02 -43.48 22.81
N THR A 274 9.78 -44.10 21.66
CA THR A 274 10.73 -44.99 20.94
C THR A 274 10.08 -45.55 19.68
N SER A 275 10.28 -44.90 18.53
CA SER A 275 10.39 -45.56 17.22
C SER A 275 10.77 -44.53 16.17
N MET A 276 12.07 -44.28 16.02
CA MET A 276 12.64 -43.69 14.82
C MET A 276 12.94 -44.84 13.84
N VAL A 277 11.99 -45.13 12.95
CA VAL A 277 12.24 -45.86 11.70
C VAL A 277 11.38 -45.20 10.61
N PRO A 278 11.95 -44.85 9.44
CA PRO A 278 11.17 -44.30 8.35
C PRO A 278 10.22 -45.37 7.82
N THR A 279 8.92 -45.12 7.89
CA THR A 279 7.88 -45.96 7.28
C THR A 279 7.93 -45.81 5.76
N THR A 280 8.89 -46.49 5.13
CA THR A 280 8.61 -47.11 3.83
C THR A 280 7.53 -48.17 4.04
N ALA A 281 6.46 -48.10 3.25
CA ALA A 281 5.36 -49.07 3.13
C ALA A 281 4.25 -49.08 4.23
N ARG A 282 3.29 -48.15 4.09
CA ARG A 282 1.84 -48.49 4.16
C ARG A 282 1.29 -48.62 2.73
N ALA A 283 1.84 -49.55 1.95
CA ALA A 283 1.33 -49.88 0.62
C ALA A 283 0.18 -50.88 0.76
N GLY A 284 -1.04 -50.41 1.07
CA GLY A 284 -2.20 -51.31 1.14
C GLY A 284 -3.53 -50.69 1.58
N GLN A 285 -3.52 -49.63 2.38
CA GLN A 285 -4.71 -48.82 2.64
C GLN A 285 -4.69 -47.61 1.72
N LEU A 286 -5.71 -47.48 0.86
CA LEU A 286 -5.91 -46.27 0.06
C LEU A 286 -6.07 -45.09 1.02
N LEU A 287 -5.14 -44.14 0.97
CA LEU A 287 -5.28 -42.86 1.65
C LEU A 287 -6.64 -42.22 1.30
N PRO A 288 -7.32 -41.56 2.24
CA PRO A 288 -8.49 -40.74 1.94
C PRO A 288 -8.23 -39.79 0.77
N PRO A 289 -9.24 -39.49 -0.08
CA PRO A 289 -9.04 -38.69 -1.29
C PRO A 289 -8.33 -37.35 -1.08
N ARG A 290 -8.58 -36.68 0.05
CA ARG A 290 -7.92 -35.41 0.43
C ARG A 290 -6.45 -35.60 0.79
N GLU A 291 -6.13 -36.62 1.57
CA GLU A 291 -4.74 -36.96 1.91
C GLU A 291 -3.95 -37.37 0.67
N ARG A 292 -4.55 -38.18 -0.21
CA ARG A 292 -3.97 -38.53 -1.50
C ARG A 292 -3.72 -37.30 -2.38
N LEU A 293 -4.64 -36.34 -2.40
CA LEU A 293 -4.44 -35.08 -3.13
C LEU A 293 -3.26 -34.30 -2.56
N ARG A 294 -3.12 -34.19 -1.23
CA ARG A 294 -1.96 -33.53 -0.60
C ARG A 294 -0.64 -34.20 -0.96
N ASP A 295 -0.58 -35.53 -0.90
CA ASP A 295 0.60 -36.30 -1.30
C ASP A 295 0.99 -36.04 -2.76
N LYS A 296 0.03 -36.12 -3.69
CA LYS A 296 0.29 -35.90 -5.13
C LYS A 296 0.56 -34.43 -5.47
N ALA A 297 -0.08 -33.49 -4.78
CA ALA A 297 0.24 -32.08 -4.88
C ALA A 297 1.67 -31.79 -4.42
N PHE A 298 2.12 -32.40 -3.31
CA PHE A 298 3.47 -32.24 -2.80
C PHE A 298 4.52 -32.81 -3.78
N GLU A 299 4.30 -34.02 -4.29
CA GLU A 299 5.17 -34.63 -5.33
C GLU A 299 5.22 -33.77 -6.60
N TYR A 300 4.08 -33.24 -7.04
CA TYR A 300 3.97 -32.36 -8.20
C TYR A 300 4.77 -31.06 -8.00
N CYS A 301 4.64 -30.42 -6.84
CA CYS A 301 5.41 -29.21 -6.50
C CYS A 301 6.91 -29.50 -6.42
N GLN A 302 7.31 -30.63 -5.85
CA GLN A 302 8.72 -31.05 -5.83
C GLN A 302 9.25 -31.20 -7.28
N ARG A 303 8.48 -31.84 -8.16
CA ARG A 303 8.85 -32.00 -9.57
C ARG A 303 9.02 -30.67 -10.29
N LEU A 304 8.14 -29.70 -10.05
CA LEU A 304 8.28 -28.34 -10.61
C LEU A 304 9.57 -27.65 -10.14
N ILE A 305 9.91 -27.79 -8.86
CA ILE A 305 11.17 -27.28 -8.31
C ILE A 305 12.37 -27.97 -8.96
N GLU A 306 12.31 -29.27 -9.22
CA GLU A 306 13.37 -29.97 -9.93
C GLU A 306 13.50 -29.52 -11.39
N GLN A 307 12.38 -29.34 -12.10
CA GLN A 307 12.36 -28.83 -13.47
C GLN A 307 12.92 -27.42 -13.57
N SER A 308 12.83 -26.62 -12.50
CA SER A 308 13.44 -25.30 -12.44
C SER A 308 14.98 -25.29 -12.48
N ASN A 309 15.64 -26.43 -12.32
CA ASN A 309 17.08 -26.54 -12.56
C ASN A 309 17.45 -26.43 -14.05
N ARG A 310 16.48 -26.63 -14.94
CA ARG A 310 16.70 -26.67 -16.38
C ARG A 310 16.61 -25.27 -16.97
N ARG A 311 17.53 -24.93 -17.86
CA ARG A 311 17.54 -23.64 -18.56
C ARG A 311 16.50 -23.64 -19.69
N PRO A 312 15.49 -22.77 -19.64
CA PRO A 312 14.46 -22.69 -20.69
C PRO A 312 15.04 -22.22 -22.03
N LEU A 313 14.50 -22.76 -23.14
CA LEU A 313 14.87 -22.34 -24.51
C LEU A 313 14.22 -21.01 -24.91
N LYS A 314 12.98 -20.76 -24.46
CA LYS A 314 12.25 -19.52 -24.72
C LYS A 314 12.17 -18.68 -23.45
N LYS A 315 12.11 -17.36 -23.63
CA LYS A 315 11.95 -16.42 -22.52
C LYS A 315 10.63 -16.64 -21.78
N ASP A 316 9.53 -16.79 -22.52
CA ASP A 316 8.18 -16.99 -21.96
C ASP A 316 8.11 -18.25 -21.08
N ASP A 317 8.79 -19.33 -21.49
CA ASP A 317 8.89 -20.57 -20.71
C ASP A 317 9.66 -20.34 -19.39
N GLY A 318 10.64 -19.43 -19.38
CA GLY A 318 11.37 -19.05 -18.17
C GLY A 318 10.58 -18.16 -17.23
N ASP A 319 9.75 -17.25 -17.76
CA ASP A 319 8.83 -16.45 -16.94
C ASP A 319 7.74 -17.35 -16.33
N LEU A 320 7.22 -18.33 -17.08
CA LEU A 320 6.30 -19.35 -16.59
C LEU A 320 6.95 -20.24 -15.51
N GLN A 321 8.20 -20.67 -15.70
CA GLN A 321 8.95 -21.46 -14.72
C GLN A 321 9.06 -20.74 -13.37
N LYS A 322 9.33 -19.43 -13.38
CA LYS A 322 9.38 -18.60 -12.16
C LYS A 322 8.02 -18.46 -11.48
N ALA A 323 6.95 -18.27 -12.26
CA ALA A 323 5.58 -18.22 -11.72
C ALA A 323 5.20 -19.57 -11.08
N CYS A 324 5.52 -20.69 -11.72
CA CYS A 324 5.28 -22.03 -11.19
C CYS A 324 6.07 -22.29 -9.91
N LEU A 325 7.29 -21.77 -9.78
CA LEU A 325 8.06 -21.85 -8.54
C LEU A 325 7.36 -21.13 -7.37
N ILE A 326 6.89 -19.89 -7.59
CA ILE A 326 6.17 -19.11 -6.56
C ILE A 326 4.95 -19.91 -6.07
N GLU A 327 4.15 -20.41 -7.00
CA GLU A 327 2.93 -21.16 -6.71
C GLU A 327 3.24 -22.50 -6.02
N ALA A 328 4.25 -23.25 -6.50
CA ALA A 328 4.64 -24.52 -5.91
C ALA A 328 5.10 -24.37 -4.45
N VAL A 329 5.92 -23.36 -4.13
CA VAL A 329 6.37 -23.11 -2.75
C VAL A 329 5.19 -22.72 -1.86
N THR A 330 4.25 -21.93 -2.37
CA THR A 330 3.05 -21.52 -1.62
C THR A 330 2.12 -22.70 -1.36
N ILE A 331 1.94 -23.60 -2.33
CA ILE A 331 1.18 -24.83 -2.14
C ILE A 331 1.86 -25.74 -1.11
N MET A 332 3.19 -25.87 -1.14
CA MET A 332 3.93 -26.64 -0.13
C MET A 332 3.76 -26.07 1.28
N ASP A 333 3.77 -24.74 1.45
CA ASP A 333 3.46 -24.08 2.73
C ASP A 333 2.06 -24.43 3.23
N ILE A 334 1.05 -24.38 2.37
CA ILE A 334 -0.33 -24.75 2.73
C ILE A 334 -0.42 -26.22 3.14
N ILE A 335 0.21 -27.13 2.40
CA ILE A 335 0.23 -28.55 2.74
C ILE A 335 0.91 -28.77 4.10
N CYS A 336 2.03 -28.10 4.36
CA CYS A 336 2.76 -28.22 5.63
C CYS A 336 1.99 -27.62 6.82
N LYS A 337 1.16 -26.60 6.60
CA LYS A 337 0.21 -26.08 7.61
C LYS A 337 -0.90 -27.06 7.93
N GLN A 338 -1.36 -27.82 6.93
CA GLN A 338 -2.43 -28.81 7.10
C GLN A 338 -1.93 -30.15 7.67
N ASP A 339 -0.67 -30.51 7.39
CA ASP A 339 -0.02 -31.71 7.92
C ASP A 339 1.48 -31.47 8.13
N SER A 340 1.88 -31.45 9.39
CA SER A 340 3.25 -31.21 9.81
C SER A 340 4.24 -32.29 9.39
N SER A 341 3.78 -33.49 8.99
CA SER A 341 4.65 -34.59 8.55
C SER A 341 5.48 -34.24 7.31
N TYR A 342 4.99 -33.31 6.48
CA TYR A 342 5.67 -32.84 5.27
C TYR A 342 6.77 -31.80 5.53
N VAL A 343 6.81 -31.18 6.72
CA VAL A 343 7.69 -30.03 7.02
C VAL A 343 9.16 -30.40 6.84
N CYS A 344 9.62 -31.51 7.43
CA CYS A 344 11.04 -31.91 7.37
C CYS A 344 11.50 -32.16 5.92
N ARG A 345 10.62 -32.73 5.09
CA ARG A 345 10.88 -32.96 3.66
C ARG A 345 10.90 -31.62 2.90
N ALA A 346 9.92 -30.75 3.12
CA ALA A 346 9.85 -29.46 2.45
C ALA A 346 11.06 -28.56 2.77
N VAL A 347 11.45 -28.49 4.05
CA VAL A 347 12.58 -27.67 4.53
C VAL A 347 13.88 -28.04 3.82
N SER A 348 14.20 -29.33 3.65
CA SER A 348 15.44 -29.75 3.01
C SER A 348 15.49 -29.32 1.54
N PHE A 349 14.41 -29.52 0.79
CA PHE A 349 14.32 -29.08 -0.61
C PHE A 349 14.33 -27.56 -0.76
N LEU A 350 13.62 -26.83 0.10
CA LEU A 350 13.53 -25.37 0.01
C LEU A 350 14.83 -24.67 0.41
N LYS A 351 15.64 -25.26 1.31
CA LYS A 351 17.00 -24.77 1.57
C LYS A 351 17.89 -24.87 0.33
N ILE A 352 17.85 -26.02 -0.36
CA ILE A 352 18.62 -26.23 -1.60
C ILE A 352 18.17 -25.24 -2.67
N LEU A 353 16.84 -25.10 -2.85
CA LEU A 353 16.26 -24.13 -3.78
C LEU A 353 16.72 -22.70 -3.46
N HIS A 354 16.59 -22.26 -2.21
CA HIS A 354 17.03 -20.93 -1.77
C HIS A 354 18.51 -20.70 -2.10
N SER A 355 19.39 -21.63 -1.72
CA SER A 355 20.84 -21.50 -1.95
C SER A 355 21.20 -21.36 -3.44
N ARG A 356 20.40 -21.96 -4.32
CA ARG A 356 20.58 -21.90 -5.77
C ARG A 356 20.12 -20.56 -6.35
N ILE A 357 18.99 -20.02 -5.88
CA ILE A 357 18.34 -18.85 -6.52
C ILE A 357 18.63 -17.52 -5.83
N CYS A 358 19.12 -17.50 -4.59
CA CYS A 358 19.33 -16.26 -3.83
C CYS A 358 20.31 -15.29 -4.50
N GLY A 359 21.29 -15.79 -5.27
CA GLY A 359 22.26 -14.96 -5.99
C GLY A 359 21.72 -14.28 -7.25
N ASP A 360 20.54 -14.69 -7.74
CA ASP A 360 19.97 -14.20 -9.00
C ASP A 360 18.75 -13.30 -8.72
N ALA A 361 18.95 -12.00 -8.95
CA ALA A 361 17.93 -10.97 -8.77
C ALA A 361 16.63 -11.25 -9.56
N THR A 362 16.71 -12.02 -10.65
CA THR A 362 15.52 -12.35 -11.45
C THR A 362 14.56 -13.33 -10.76
N TYR A 363 14.98 -13.97 -9.66
CA TYR A 363 14.14 -14.83 -8.81
C TYR A 363 13.64 -14.13 -7.54
N ALA A 364 13.83 -12.82 -7.39
CA ALA A 364 13.47 -12.09 -6.16
C ALA A 364 12.03 -12.34 -5.68
N ARG A 365 11.05 -12.40 -6.60
CA ARG A 365 9.64 -12.70 -6.26
C ARG A 365 9.44 -14.12 -5.72
N ALA A 366 10.26 -15.09 -6.14
CA ALA A 366 10.23 -16.47 -5.63
C ALA A 366 10.88 -16.61 -4.24
N LEU A 367 11.71 -15.65 -3.82
CA LEU A 367 12.28 -15.64 -2.47
C LEU A 367 11.24 -15.29 -1.40
N LEU A 368 10.21 -14.49 -1.73
CA LEU A 368 9.12 -14.14 -0.80
C LEU A 368 8.34 -15.35 -0.27
N PRO A 369 7.78 -16.25 -1.09
CA PRO A 369 7.09 -17.43 -0.59
C PRO A 369 8.03 -18.42 0.12
N ILE A 370 9.32 -18.46 -0.24
CA ILE A 370 10.32 -19.24 0.50
C ILE A 370 10.51 -18.65 1.90
N ALA A 371 10.67 -17.34 2.02
CA ALA A 371 10.76 -16.66 3.30
C ALA A 371 9.49 -16.85 4.14
N GLN A 372 8.31 -16.77 3.52
CA GLN A 372 7.03 -17.07 4.19
C GLN A 372 7.00 -18.50 4.75
N PHE A 373 7.44 -19.49 3.96
CA PHE A 373 7.51 -20.88 4.41
C PHE A 373 8.40 -21.03 5.64
N PHE A 374 9.60 -20.44 5.62
CA PHE A 374 10.49 -20.49 6.77
C PHE A 374 9.94 -19.71 7.96
N LEU A 375 9.16 -18.65 7.76
CA LEU A 375 8.54 -17.92 8.85
C LEU A 375 7.50 -18.76 9.59
N ASN A 376 6.75 -19.57 8.85
CA ASN A 376 5.70 -20.42 9.40
C ASN A 376 6.27 -21.69 10.08
N HIS A 377 7.39 -22.23 9.57
CA HIS A 377 7.82 -23.60 9.89
C HIS A 377 9.23 -23.72 10.50
N SER A 378 10.04 -22.65 10.56
CA SER A 378 11.42 -22.71 11.08
C SER A 378 11.51 -23.20 12.52
N LYS A 379 10.61 -22.74 13.38
CA LYS A 379 10.52 -23.15 14.80
C LYS A 379 10.24 -24.65 14.94
N LEU A 380 9.31 -25.18 14.15
CA LEU A 380 8.99 -26.61 14.13
C LEU A 380 10.14 -27.46 13.59
N ALA A 381 10.85 -26.95 12.59
CA ALA A 381 11.96 -27.64 11.95
C ALA A 381 13.31 -27.48 12.69
N ALA A 382 13.36 -26.70 13.77
CA ALA A 382 14.58 -26.30 14.47
C ALA A 382 15.68 -25.77 13.52
N VAL A 383 15.27 -24.96 12.53
CA VAL A 383 16.15 -24.38 11.52
C VAL A 383 16.35 -22.89 11.78
N ASP A 384 17.60 -22.46 11.82
CA ASP A 384 17.94 -21.05 11.75
C ASP A 384 17.67 -20.50 10.33
N SER A 385 16.76 -19.52 10.25
CA SER A 385 16.34 -18.84 9.03
C SER A 385 16.85 -17.40 8.92
N ASP A 386 17.67 -16.93 9.87
CA ASP A 386 18.11 -15.53 9.92
C ASP A 386 18.93 -15.12 8.70
N ALA A 387 19.72 -16.04 8.14
CA ALA A 387 20.46 -15.80 6.91
C ALA A 387 19.55 -15.50 5.70
N ILE A 388 18.38 -16.15 5.63
CA ILE A 388 17.38 -15.94 4.57
C ILE A 388 16.79 -14.54 4.70
N TYR A 389 16.35 -14.15 5.90
CA TYR A 389 15.79 -12.82 6.12
C TYR A 389 16.83 -11.72 5.95
N LYS A 390 18.07 -11.93 6.42
CA LYS A 390 19.16 -10.98 6.22
C LYS A 390 19.35 -10.70 4.73
N HIS A 391 19.49 -11.73 3.91
CA HIS A 391 19.62 -11.57 2.46
C HIS A 391 18.38 -10.88 1.85
N LEU A 392 17.19 -11.34 2.21
CA LEU A 392 15.93 -10.80 1.71
C LEU A 392 15.77 -9.30 2.01
N PHE A 393 16.07 -8.86 3.24
CA PHE A 393 15.87 -7.48 3.67
C PHE A 393 17.04 -6.55 3.30
N THR A 394 18.25 -7.07 3.04
CA THR A 394 19.40 -6.23 2.66
C THR A 394 19.61 -6.12 1.16
N ASP A 395 19.58 -7.24 0.43
CA ASP A 395 20.09 -7.26 -0.93
C ASP A 395 18.99 -6.93 -1.94
N ILE A 396 17.80 -7.49 -1.73
CA ILE A 396 16.67 -7.34 -2.65
C ILE A 396 16.19 -5.88 -2.75
N PRO A 397 15.85 -5.16 -1.66
CA PRO A 397 15.43 -3.77 -1.78
C PRO A 397 16.56 -2.86 -2.27
N ALA A 398 17.83 -3.18 -1.96
CA ALA A 398 18.96 -2.36 -2.38
C ALA A 398 19.19 -2.40 -3.90
N GLN A 399 18.87 -3.52 -4.55
CA GLN A 399 19.09 -3.71 -5.99
C GLN A 399 17.82 -3.49 -6.82
N LEU A 400 16.67 -3.91 -6.30
CA LEU A 400 15.41 -4.01 -7.06
C LEU A 400 14.32 -3.05 -6.58
N PHE A 401 14.68 -1.99 -5.84
CA PHE A 401 13.73 -0.95 -5.44
C PHE A 401 12.97 -0.33 -6.64
N HIS A 402 13.53 -0.39 -7.85
CA HIS A 402 12.94 0.18 -9.05
C HIS A 402 11.85 -0.68 -9.71
N ASN A 403 11.63 -1.89 -9.23
CA ASN A 403 10.58 -2.79 -9.73
C ASN A 403 9.27 -2.57 -8.93
N PRO A 404 8.23 -1.95 -9.52
CA PRO A 404 7.03 -1.58 -8.77
C PRO A 404 6.22 -2.79 -8.29
N SER A 405 6.15 -3.87 -9.08
CA SER A 405 5.38 -5.07 -8.71
C SER A 405 6.04 -5.80 -7.55
N LEU A 406 7.38 -5.93 -7.56
CA LEU A 406 8.12 -6.49 -6.44
C LEU A 406 8.00 -5.62 -5.20
N ALA A 407 8.11 -4.29 -5.35
CA ALA A 407 8.00 -3.35 -4.23
C ALA A 407 6.64 -3.51 -3.51
N PHE A 408 5.54 -3.59 -4.26
CA PHE A 408 4.21 -3.83 -3.70
C PHE A 408 4.11 -5.18 -2.98
N GLU A 409 4.52 -6.27 -3.63
CA GLU A 409 4.48 -7.61 -3.02
C GLU A 409 5.36 -7.72 -1.77
N PHE A 410 6.52 -7.06 -1.77
CA PHE A 410 7.44 -7.08 -0.65
C PHE A 410 6.87 -6.32 0.55
N VAL A 411 6.30 -5.13 0.34
CA VAL A 411 5.66 -4.34 1.40
C VAL A 411 4.45 -5.09 1.94
N GLN A 412 3.63 -5.69 1.07
CA GLN A 412 2.50 -6.53 1.45
C GLN A 412 2.95 -7.73 2.30
N PHE A 413 4.02 -8.43 1.89
CA PHE A 413 4.62 -9.50 2.68
C PHE A 413 5.06 -9.03 4.07
N CYS A 414 5.66 -7.84 4.17
CA CYS A 414 6.06 -7.28 5.46
C CYS A 414 4.85 -6.90 6.33
N LYS A 415 3.80 -6.33 5.72
CA LYS A 415 2.55 -5.95 6.39
C LYS A 415 1.82 -7.17 6.95
N ASP A 416 1.63 -8.20 6.14
CA ASP A 416 0.89 -9.42 6.51
C ASP A 416 1.59 -10.21 7.63
N ASN A 417 2.89 -10.00 7.82
CA ASN A 417 3.71 -10.71 8.81
C ASN A 417 4.32 -9.79 9.89
N SER A 418 3.83 -8.56 10.02
CA SER A 418 4.46 -7.52 10.83
C SER A 418 4.60 -7.86 12.31
N GLN A 419 3.59 -8.53 12.88
CA GLN A 419 3.60 -9.01 14.28
C GLN A 419 4.67 -10.09 14.48
N LEU A 420 4.73 -11.08 13.58
CA LEU A 420 5.72 -12.16 13.66
C LEU A 420 7.13 -11.63 13.54
N PHE A 421 7.39 -10.66 12.66
CA PHE A 421 8.71 -10.06 12.52
C PHE A 421 9.12 -9.25 13.75
N THR A 422 8.18 -8.51 14.34
CA THR A 422 8.39 -7.74 15.57
C THR A 422 8.85 -8.66 16.71
N ASP A 423 8.24 -9.83 16.85
CA ASP A 423 8.53 -10.75 17.93
C ASP A 423 9.78 -11.61 17.70
N SER A 424 10.14 -11.86 16.44
CA SER A 424 11.14 -12.88 16.08
C SER A 424 12.44 -12.35 15.50
N SER A 425 12.48 -11.14 14.93
CA SER A 425 13.64 -10.70 14.16
C SER A 425 13.96 -9.21 14.30
N SER A 426 15.06 -8.90 15.00
CA SER A 426 15.63 -7.55 15.03
C SER A 426 16.08 -7.07 13.64
N ILE A 427 16.33 -7.99 12.70
CA ILE A 427 16.73 -7.70 11.32
C ILE A 427 15.65 -6.87 10.61
N PHE A 428 14.38 -7.19 10.84
CA PHE A 428 13.26 -6.51 10.20
C PHE A 428 13.24 -5.02 10.55
N ARG A 429 13.22 -4.67 11.85
CA ARG A 429 13.26 -3.27 12.29
C ARG A 429 14.53 -2.59 11.81
N GLN A 430 15.70 -3.23 11.93
CA GLN A 430 16.96 -2.64 11.46
C GLN A 430 17.00 -2.41 9.95
N SER A 431 16.17 -3.09 9.15
CA SER A 431 16.17 -2.96 7.69
C SER A 431 15.34 -1.80 7.14
N PHE A 432 14.71 -1.00 8.02
CA PHE A 432 13.81 0.08 7.59
C PHE A 432 14.44 1.02 6.54
N PRO A 433 15.73 1.45 6.60
CA PRO A 433 16.26 2.37 5.59
C PRO A 433 16.19 1.81 4.18
N ASN A 434 16.33 0.50 4.04
CA ASN A 434 16.24 -0.19 2.76
C ASN A 434 14.78 -0.35 2.30
N LEU A 435 13.85 -0.59 3.23
CA LEU A 435 12.42 -0.69 2.94
C LEU A 435 11.86 0.65 2.44
N PHE A 436 12.29 1.77 3.02
CA PHE A 436 11.92 3.10 2.57
C PHE A 436 12.41 3.42 1.14
N LYS A 437 13.37 2.69 0.58
CA LYS A 437 13.75 2.84 -0.85
C LYS A 437 12.60 2.45 -1.78
N PHE A 438 11.80 1.45 -1.40
CA PHE A 438 10.61 1.08 -2.17
C PHE A 438 9.62 2.23 -2.24
N LEU A 439 9.35 2.88 -1.10
CA LEU A 439 8.48 4.04 -1.01
C LEU A 439 9.05 5.24 -1.77
N ALA A 440 10.32 5.57 -1.54
CA ALA A 440 11.00 6.68 -2.19
C ALA A 440 10.94 6.56 -3.73
N TRP A 441 11.14 5.35 -4.26
CA TRP A 441 11.12 5.14 -5.70
C TRP A 441 9.72 4.97 -6.28
N ASN A 442 8.81 4.25 -5.63
CA ASN A 442 7.50 3.86 -6.19
C ASN A 442 6.32 4.57 -5.51
N SER A 443 6.53 5.76 -4.97
CA SER A 443 5.43 6.68 -4.64
C SER A 443 4.72 7.15 -5.92
N PRO A 444 3.38 7.39 -5.96
CA PRO A 444 2.33 7.27 -4.92
C PRO A 444 1.68 5.90 -4.62
N PRO A 445 1.71 4.85 -5.46
CA PRO A 445 0.86 3.66 -5.27
C PRO A 445 1.15 2.85 -4.00
N LEU A 446 2.29 3.07 -3.34
CA LEU A 446 2.66 2.38 -2.10
C LEU A 446 2.22 3.10 -0.82
N ILE A 447 1.66 4.32 -0.91
CA ILE A 447 1.38 5.11 0.30
C ILE A 447 0.34 4.44 1.21
N SER A 448 -0.71 3.83 0.64
CA SER A 448 -1.74 3.14 1.44
C SER A 448 -1.13 2.00 2.25
N GLU A 449 -0.28 1.20 1.60
CA GLU A 449 0.41 0.10 2.25
C GLU A 449 1.39 0.57 3.32
N PHE A 450 2.10 1.68 3.06
CA PHE A 450 3.05 2.26 4.02
C PHE A 450 2.38 2.90 5.23
N VAL A 451 1.16 3.43 5.10
CA VAL A 451 0.38 3.95 6.23
C VAL A 451 0.05 2.84 7.23
N ASP A 452 -0.33 1.67 6.74
CA ASP A 452 -0.58 0.51 7.62
C ASP A 452 0.73 -0.10 8.15
N PHE A 453 1.81 0.03 7.39
CA PHE A 453 3.08 -0.64 7.66
C PHE A 453 4.01 0.15 8.62
N LEU A 454 4.06 1.48 8.51
CA LEU A 454 4.95 2.36 9.28
C LEU A 454 4.89 2.14 10.81
N PRO A 455 3.70 1.94 11.43
CA PRO A 455 3.62 1.73 12.88
C PRO A 455 4.47 0.55 13.38
N PHE A 456 4.65 -0.50 12.58
CA PHE A 456 5.42 -1.68 12.97
C PHE A 456 6.94 -1.49 12.93
N LEU A 457 7.41 -0.44 12.25
CA LEU A 457 8.82 -0.05 12.21
C LEU A 457 9.20 0.90 13.36
N LEU A 458 8.21 1.49 14.03
CA LEU A 458 8.41 2.51 15.05
C LEU A 458 8.54 1.90 16.45
N ASP A 459 9.64 2.22 17.11
CA ASP A 459 9.82 2.08 18.55
C ASP A 459 10.71 3.23 19.07
N ALA A 460 10.99 3.24 20.37
CA ALA A 460 11.83 4.28 20.97
C ALA A 460 13.27 4.31 20.39
N GLY A 461 13.76 3.18 19.86
CA GLY A 461 15.10 3.07 19.27
C GLY A 461 15.17 3.50 17.80
N THR A 462 14.09 3.37 17.04
CA THR A 462 14.04 3.71 15.60
C THR A 462 13.40 5.06 15.30
N ALA A 463 12.60 5.62 16.20
CA ALA A 463 11.79 6.82 15.96
C ALA A 463 12.60 8.01 15.43
N ILE A 464 13.76 8.30 16.03
CA ILE A 464 14.61 9.44 15.63
C ILE A 464 15.16 9.25 14.21
N GLU A 465 15.67 8.06 13.90
CA GLU A 465 16.27 7.80 12.60
C GLU A 465 15.18 7.75 11.50
N ILE A 466 14.00 7.24 11.81
CA ILE A 466 12.83 7.28 10.91
C ILE A 466 12.35 8.72 10.70
N PHE A 467 12.31 9.56 11.74
CA PHE A 467 11.98 10.98 11.60
C PHE A 467 12.91 11.69 10.61
N HIS A 468 14.22 11.49 10.75
CA HIS A 468 15.19 12.04 9.79
C HIS A 468 14.98 11.51 8.38
N LEU A 469 14.74 10.20 8.25
CA LEU A 469 14.53 9.56 6.96
C LEU A 469 13.26 10.08 6.26
N LEU A 470 12.15 10.25 6.98
CA LEU A 470 10.91 10.85 6.45
C LEU A 470 11.15 12.24 5.89
N LEU A 471 11.94 13.08 6.58
CA LEU A 471 12.29 14.42 6.09
C LEU A 471 13.25 14.39 4.89
N ASP A 472 14.12 13.37 4.81
CA ASP A 472 15.10 13.22 3.74
C ASP A 472 14.60 12.33 2.57
N LEU A 473 13.35 11.87 2.57
CA LEU A 473 12.77 11.02 1.52
C LEU A 473 12.92 11.57 0.08
N PRO A 474 12.69 12.89 -0.16
CA PRO A 474 12.94 13.48 -1.47
C PRO A 474 14.42 13.41 -1.86
N CYS A 475 15.32 13.64 -0.90
CA CYS A 475 16.76 13.55 -1.09
C CYS A 475 17.21 12.11 -1.37
N LEU A 476 16.64 11.13 -0.65
CA LEU A 476 16.84 9.71 -0.89
C LEU A 476 16.41 9.33 -2.31
N THR A 477 15.25 9.81 -2.76
CA THR A 477 14.75 9.57 -4.12
C THR A 477 15.72 10.08 -5.18
N ALA A 478 16.25 11.30 -5.00
CA ALA A 478 17.28 11.86 -5.87
C ALA A 478 18.58 11.04 -5.85
N ALA A 479 19.01 10.58 -4.68
CA ALA A 479 20.21 9.74 -4.55
C ALA A 479 20.05 8.36 -5.21
N LEU A 480 18.86 7.75 -5.12
CA LEU A 480 18.54 6.48 -5.80
C LEU A 480 18.57 6.63 -7.34
N ASP A 481 18.16 7.78 -7.87
CA ASP A 481 18.21 8.07 -9.31
C ASP A 481 19.67 8.15 -9.78
N ILE A 482 20.52 8.84 -9.01
CA ILE A 482 21.96 8.87 -9.25
C ILE A 482 22.57 7.47 -9.15
N GLN A 483 22.18 6.65 -8.17
CA GLN A 483 22.66 5.28 -8.02
C GLN A 483 22.35 4.42 -9.26
N LEU A 484 21.13 4.50 -9.79
CA LEU A 484 20.73 3.73 -10.98
C LEU A 484 21.45 4.20 -12.24
N ARG A 485 21.53 5.52 -12.46
CA ARG A 485 22.29 6.09 -13.58
C ARG A 485 23.76 5.70 -13.50
N ALA A 486 24.36 5.72 -12.31
CA ALA A 486 25.74 5.32 -12.09
C ALA A 486 25.99 3.84 -12.38
N ALA A 487 25.02 2.97 -12.07
CA ALA A 487 25.09 1.54 -12.36
C ALA A 487 25.02 1.23 -13.86
N ALA A 488 24.25 2.02 -14.61
CA ALA A 488 24.07 1.86 -16.06
C ALA A 488 25.27 2.30 -16.92
N LEU A 489 26.21 3.08 -16.36
CA LEU A 489 27.36 3.60 -17.12
C LEU A 489 28.40 2.50 -17.47
N PRO A 490 29.00 2.53 -18.68
CA PRO A 490 30.07 1.62 -19.09
C PRO A 490 31.30 1.70 -18.18
N ALA A 491 32.06 0.61 -18.05
CA ALA A 491 33.24 0.55 -17.20
C ALA A 491 34.34 1.59 -17.54
N SER A 492 34.44 1.99 -18.81
CA SER A 492 35.39 3.00 -19.30
C SER A 492 35.16 4.41 -18.73
N GLU A 493 33.90 4.77 -18.46
CA GLU A 493 33.50 6.08 -17.91
C GLU A 493 33.50 6.13 -16.37
N LYS A 494 33.88 5.02 -15.72
CA LYS A 494 33.98 4.93 -14.25
C LYS A 494 35.30 5.44 -13.68
N ALA A 495 36.32 5.67 -14.52
CA ALA A 495 37.72 5.88 -14.10
C ALA A 495 38.25 7.33 -14.23
N GLY A 496 37.46 8.29 -14.72
CA GLY A 496 37.96 9.58 -15.22
C GLY A 496 37.67 10.83 -14.37
N GLY A 497 37.83 10.78 -13.04
CA GLY A 497 37.65 11.96 -12.18
C GLY A 497 38.95 12.40 -11.50
N ASP A 498 39.33 13.68 -11.63
CA ASP A 498 40.39 14.29 -10.83
C ASP A 498 39.92 14.39 -9.36
N PRO A 499 40.58 13.73 -8.38
CA PRO A 499 40.16 13.73 -6.98
C PRO A 499 40.35 15.08 -6.27
N ALA A 500 41.03 16.06 -6.91
CA ALA A 500 41.28 17.37 -6.33
C ALA A 500 40.22 18.44 -6.71
N GLY A 501 39.43 18.21 -7.78
CA GLY A 501 38.44 19.17 -8.28
C GLY A 501 37.06 19.02 -7.64
N LYS A 502 36.31 20.13 -7.47
CA LYS A 502 34.89 20.04 -7.09
C LYS A 502 34.10 19.36 -8.22
N PRO A 503 33.24 18.36 -7.92
CA PRO A 503 32.48 17.66 -8.95
C PRO A 503 31.49 18.62 -9.62
N ALA A 504 31.42 18.58 -10.95
CA ALA A 504 30.52 19.42 -11.74
C ALA A 504 29.10 18.82 -11.83
N THR A 505 29.00 17.49 -11.72
CA THR A 505 27.74 16.75 -11.82
C THR A 505 27.47 15.91 -10.57
N CYS A 506 26.19 15.60 -10.31
CA CYS A 506 25.80 14.69 -9.23
C CYS A 506 26.39 13.27 -9.41
N LEU A 507 26.62 12.83 -10.64
CA LEU A 507 27.22 11.52 -10.95
C LEU A 507 28.72 11.47 -10.62
N GLU A 508 29.46 12.54 -10.90
CA GLU A 508 30.86 12.67 -10.46
C GLU A 508 30.94 12.71 -8.94
N ALA A 509 30.06 13.50 -8.31
CA ALA A 509 30.00 13.62 -6.86
C ALA A 509 29.70 12.29 -6.17
N PHE A 510 28.87 11.42 -6.76
CA PHE A 510 28.60 10.08 -6.25
C PHE A 510 29.86 9.22 -6.07
N ARG A 511 30.89 9.45 -6.89
CA ARG A 511 32.18 8.75 -6.83
C ARG A 511 33.23 9.54 -6.04
N HIS A 512 32.97 10.81 -5.77
CA HIS A 512 33.92 11.73 -5.15
C HIS A 512 34.09 11.43 -3.65
N PRO A 513 35.34 11.39 -3.13
CA PRO A 513 35.61 11.07 -1.71
C PRO A 513 34.85 11.95 -0.72
N LEU A 514 34.70 13.25 -1.02
CA LEU A 514 33.97 14.21 -0.17
C LEU A 514 32.50 13.84 0.08
N TYR A 515 31.79 13.27 -0.90
CA TYR A 515 30.35 12.96 -0.79
C TYR A 515 30.09 11.47 -0.52
N LYS A 516 31.11 10.62 -0.66
CA LYS A 516 30.98 9.16 -0.58
C LYS A 516 30.33 8.70 0.73
N SER A 517 30.77 9.23 1.88
CA SER A 517 30.20 8.88 3.19
C SER A 517 28.73 9.31 3.32
N MET A 518 28.38 10.49 2.81
CA MET A 518 27.00 10.99 2.82
C MET A 518 26.06 10.14 1.95
N PHE A 519 26.51 9.75 0.75
CA PHE A 519 25.76 8.82 -0.11
C PHE A 519 25.63 7.44 0.53
N GLN A 520 26.70 6.91 1.13
CA GLN A 520 26.69 5.62 1.83
C GLN A 520 25.71 5.64 3.01
N TYR A 521 25.68 6.71 3.79
CA TYR A 521 24.72 6.88 4.86
C TYR A 521 23.28 6.93 4.32
N LEU A 522 23.00 7.78 3.32
CA LEU A 522 21.64 7.92 2.79
C LEU A 522 21.13 6.63 2.12
N LEU A 523 22.01 5.90 1.42
CA LEU A 523 21.69 4.65 0.71
C LEU A 523 21.93 3.38 1.55
N ARG A 524 22.15 3.51 2.86
CA ARG A 524 22.42 2.37 3.76
C ARG A 524 21.31 1.32 3.70
N THR A 525 21.68 0.07 3.96
CA THR A 525 20.75 -1.07 3.97
C THR A 525 20.22 -1.38 5.36
N LYS A 526 20.84 -0.84 6.40
CA LYS A 526 20.49 -1.06 7.80
C LYS A 526 20.56 0.22 8.60
N SER A 527 19.81 0.27 9.69
CA SER A 527 19.94 1.26 10.75
C SER A 527 21.38 1.27 11.24
N ALA A 528 22.00 2.45 11.22
CA ALA A 528 23.40 2.66 11.59
C ALA A 528 23.55 4.05 12.22
N PRO A 529 23.07 4.24 13.46
CA PRO A 529 23.09 5.55 14.12
C PRO A 529 24.51 6.06 14.44
N GLN A 530 25.50 5.17 14.58
CA GLN A 530 26.88 5.54 14.92
C GLN A 530 27.71 6.04 13.72
N ASP A 531 27.29 5.71 12.49
CA ASP A 531 28.04 6.02 11.26
C ASP A 531 27.46 7.24 10.52
N ALA A 532 26.67 8.08 11.20
CA ALA A 532 26.04 9.25 10.59
C ALA A 532 27.07 10.34 10.27
N PRO A 533 27.07 10.92 9.06
CA PRO A 533 27.94 12.05 8.73
C PRO A 533 27.52 13.28 9.54
N GLU A 534 28.49 14.15 9.85
CA GLU A 534 28.27 15.39 10.61
C GLU A 534 27.17 16.28 10.00
N SER A 535 27.04 16.27 8.67
CA SER A 535 25.98 17.00 7.98
C SER A 535 25.68 16.43 6.59
N LEU A 536 24.39 16.35 6.25
CA LEU A 536 23.89 16.04 4.90
C LEU A 536 23.58 17.30 4.08
N VAL A 537 23.81 18.51 4.61
CA VAL A 537 23.54 19.76 3.90
C VAL A 537 24.28 19.86 2.56
N PRO A 538 25.59 19.54 2.46
CA PRO A 538 26.30 19.60 1.17
C PRO A 538 25.69 18.66 0.13
N LEU A 539 25.27 17.46 0.56
CA LEU A 539 24.63 16.49 -0.32
C LEU A 539 23.25 16.97 -0.79
N ARG A 540 22.43 17.54 0.09
CA ARG A 540 21.12 18.11 -0.27
C ARG A 540 21.24 19.24 -1.28
N GLN A 541 22.21 20.15 -1.10
CA GLN A 541 22.47 21.25 -2.02
C GLN A 541 22.87 20.73 -3.41
N LEU A 542 23.79 19.76 -3.46
CA LEU A 542 24.21 19.11 -4.69
C LEU A 542 23.02 18.44 -5.41
N LEU A 543 22.25 17.63 -4.69
CA LEU A 543 21.10 16.92 -5.22
C LEU A 543 19.91 17.84 -5.53
N GLY A 544 19.92 19.10 -5.10
CA GLY A 544 18.88 20.09 -5.39
C GLY A 544 18.64 20.31 -6.88
N SER A 545 19.65 20.04 -7.73
CA SER A 545 19.48 20.03 -9.20
C SER A 545 18.44 19.03 -9.72
N LEU A 546 18.09 18.01 -8.92
CA LEU A 546 17.08 16.99 -9.23
C LEU A 546 15.71 17.28 -8.62
N ALA A 547 15.53 18.40 -7.91
CA ALA A 547 14.28 18.70 -7.19
C ALA A 547 13.05 18.79 -8.12
N GLY A 548 13.25 19.20 -9.38
CA GLY A 548 12.19 19.24 -10.40
C GLY A 548 11.85 17.90 -11.04
N SER A 549 12.53 16.81 -10.68
CA SER A 549 12.22 15.47 -11.21
C SER A 549 10.82 15.05 -10.74
N PRO A 550 9.93 14.58 -11.65
CA PRO A 550 8.56 14.18 -11.28
C PRO A 550 8.52 13.17 -10.13
N ARG A 551 9.48 12.24 -10.08
CA ARG A 551 9.56 11.23 -9.02
C ARG A 551 9.91 11.84 -7.66
N VAL A 552 10.80 12.83 -7.63
CA VAL A 552 11.20 13.53 -6.39
C VAL A 552 10.03 14.34 -5.85
N VAL A 553 9.32 15.06 -6.74
CA VAL A 553 8.11 15.82 -6.38
C VAL A 553 7.02 14.89 -5.83
N GLN A 554 6.71 13.79 -6.53
CA GLN A 554 5.72 12.81 -6.09
C GLN A 554 6.08 12.12 -4.77
N CYS A 555 7.37 11.84 -4.52
CA CYS A 555 7.80 11.34 -3.22
C CYS A 555 7.60 12.41 -2.13
N ALA A 556 7.96 13.66 -2.40
CA ALA A 556 7.82 14.77 -1.45
C ALA A 556 6.37 15.00 -1.01
N GLU A 557 5.40 14.88 -1.93
CA GLU A 557 3.96 15.01 -1.65
C GLU A 557 3.45 13.96 -0.64
N THR A 558 4.13 12.82 -0.47
CA THR A 558 3.71 11.77 0.47
C THR A 558 4.22 11.96 1.90
N VAL A 559 5.28 12.76 2.07
CA VAL A 559 5.94 12.95 3.37
C VAL A 559 5.02 13.56 4.43
N PRO A 560 4.20 14.59 4.15
CA PRO A 560 3.31 15.19 5.16
C PRO A 560 2.36 14.17 5.81
N VAL A 561 1.76 13.29 5.00
CA VAL A 561 0.83 12.24 5.47
C VAL A 561 1.55 11.27 6.41
N LEU A 562 2.76 10.84 6.05
CA LEU A 562 3.56 9.91 6.85
C LEU A 562 4.13 10.56 8.11
N LEU A 563 4.46 11.86 8.08
CA LEU A 563 4.89 12.61 9.25
C LEU A 563 3.75 12.78 10.26
N GLU A 564 2.54 13.08 9.82
CA GLU A 564 1.37 13.13 10.72
C GLU A 564 1.12 11.77 11.38
N LEU A 565 1.19 10.68 10.61
CA LEU A 565 1.08 9.34 11.15
C LEU A 565 2.23 9.03 12.14
N PHE A 566 3.46 9.39 11.79
CA PHE A 566 4.63 9.20 12.65
C PHE A 566 4.40 9.81 14.03
N PHE A 567 4.04 11.09 14.11
CA PHE A 567 3.82 11.75 15.40
C PHE A 567 2.61 11.19 16.15
N ARG A 568 1.55 10.78 15.42
CA ARG A 568 0.38 10.11 16.02
C ARG A 568 0.77 8.81 16.74
N VAL A 569 1.56 7.96 16.08
CA VAL A 569 1.98 6.67 16.64
C VAL A 569 3.02 6.87 17.75
N VAL A 570 3.99 7.75 17.56
CA VAL A 570 5.02 8.05 18.56
C VAL A 570 4.41 8.62 19.85
N ALA A 571 3.34 9.41 19.76
CA ALA A 571 2.63 9.93 20.92
C ALA A 571 2.04 8.83 21.84
N GLU A 572 1.87 7.60 21.36
CA GLU A 572 1.32 6.49 22.13
C GLU A 572 2.35 5.84 23.07
N PHE A 573 3.65 5.90 22.72
CA PHE A 573 4.71 5.20 23.47
C PHE A 573 5.89 6.07 23.89
N ALA A 574 6.03 7.29 23.34
CA ALA A 574 7.20 8.13 23.60
C ALA A 574 7.26 8.56 25.07
N ASP A 575 8.43 8.35 25.66
CA ASP A 575 8.74 8.86 26.98
C ASP A 575 9.12 10.34 26.90
N GLY A 576 9.29 10.96 28.07
CA GLY A 576 9.67 12.37 28.13
C GLY A 576 10.99 12.67 27.40
N SER A 577 11.98 11.77 27.50
CA SER A 577 13.28 11.99 26.87
C SER A 577 13.20 12.02 25.35
N LEU A 578 12.45 11.09 24.75
CA LEU A 578 12.22 11.04 23.31
C LEU A 578 11.41 12.25 22.82
N ILE A 579 10.36 12.67 23.54
CA ILE A 579 9.59 13.86 23.18
C ILE A 579 10.48 15.10 23.15
N ASN A 580 11.35 15.28 24.15
CA ASN A 580 12.26 16.42 24.22
C ASN A 580 13.22 16.41 23.01
N GLN A 581 13.81 15.25 22.71
CA GLN A 581 14.70 15.10 21.56
C GLN A 581 13.99 15.41 20.24
N LEU A 582 12.76 14.92 20.05
CA LEU A 582 11.99 15.18 18.83
C LEU A 582 11.66 16.66 18.64
N VAL A 583 11.34 17.42 19.69
CA VAL A 583 11.12 18.86 19.55
C VAL A 583 12.41 19.59 19.16
N VAL A 584 13.54 19.28 19.80
CA VAL A 584 14.83 19.87 19.42
C VAL A 584 15.16 19.56 17.96
N LEU A 585 15.02 18.30 17.54
CA LEU A 585 15.30 17.87 16.18
C LEU A 585 14.33 18.50 15.17
N LEU A 586 13.06 18.68 15.51
CA LEU A 586 12.08 19.36 14.67
C LEU A 586 12.51 20.80 14.37
N LEU A 587 12.95 21.54 15.39
CA LEU A 587 13.44 22.91 15.21
C LEU A 587 14.73 22.94 14.37
N GLN A 588 15.72 22.11 14.71
CA GLN A 588 16.99 22.04 13.98
C GLN A 588 16.84 21.61 12.52
N ARG A 589 15.96 20.64 12.25
CA ARG A 589 15.74 20.11 10.90
C ARG A 589 14.90 21.03 10.03
N SER A 590 14.14 21.97 10.61
CA SER A 590 13.36 22.96 9.85
C SER A 590 14.22 23.81 8.89
N ASP A 591 15.49 24.04 9.24
CA ASP A 591 16.48 24.75 8.39
C ASP A 591 17.14 23.88 7.32
N GLN A 592 16.98 22.56 7.42
CA GLN A 592 17.78 21.60 6.68
C GLN A 592 16.92 20.64 5.85
N LEU A 593 15.77 21.13 5.38
CA LEU A 593 14.89 20.40 4.47
C LEU A 593 15.45 20.44 3.03
N TYR A 594 15.03 19.48 2.21
CA TYR A 594 15.36 19.46 0.79
C TYR A 594 14.74 20.67 0.07
N GLU A 595 15.45 21.23 -0.92
CA GLU A 595 15.09 22.50 -1.58
C GLU A 595 13.93 22.34 -2.57
N LEU A 596 12.72 22.21 -2.03
CA LEU A 596 11.47 22.19 -2.78
C LEU A 596 10.41 23.03 -2.02
N PRO A 597 9.98 24.19 -2.55
CA PRO A 597 9.14 25.14 -1.81
C PRO A 597 7.83 24.55 -1.28
N ALA A 598 7.04 23.89 -2.13
CA ALA A 598 5.76 23.29 -1.72
C ALA A 598 5.94 22.25 -0.60
N PHE A 599 6.98 21.42 -0.71
CA PHE A 599 7.34 20.44 0.31
C PHE A 599 7.71 21.09 1.64
N LYS A 600 8.50 22.18 1.63
CA LYS A 600 8.87 22.90 2.86
C LYS A 600 7.62 23.45 3.56
N GLU A 601 6.73 24.11 2.82
CA GLU A 601 5.48 24.65 3.37
C GLU A 601 4.60 23.56 4.01
N ASP A 602 4.39 22.45 3.31
CA ASP A 602 3.60 21.34 3.83
C ASP A 602 4.23 20.71 5.07
N VAL A 603 5.56 20.53 5.08
CA VAL A 603 6.29 20.02 6.25
C VAL A 603 6.21 21.00 7.41
N TYR A 604 6.40 22.31 7.19
CA TYR A 604 6.27 23.32 8.26
C TYR A 604 4.87 23.33 8.87
N ARG A 605 3.82 23.18 8.05
CA ARG A 605 2.44 23.03 8.54
C ARG A 605 2.30 21.81 9.46
N VAL A 606 2.78 20.65 9.02
CA VAL A 606 2.70 19.42 9.83
C VAL A 606 3.52 19.57 11.10
N LEU A 607 4.81 19.93 11.01
CA LEU A 607 5.68 20.10 12.17
C LEU A 607 5.14 21.11 13.19
N GLY A 608 4.58 22.24 12.74
CA GLY A 608 3.93 23.21 13.62
C GLY A 608 2.72 22.62 14.36
N SER A 609 1.84 21.92 13.65
CA SER A 609 0.68 21.27 14.28
C SER A 609 1.09 20.20 15.29
N GLN A 610 2.11 19.39 14.98
CA GLN A 610 2.58 18.32 15.84
C GLN A 610 3.35 18.85 17.05
N LEU A 611 4.09 19.95 16.91
CA LEU A 611 4.70 20.65 18.04
C LEU A 611 3.66 21.02 19.11
N ALA A 612 2.51 21.56 18.70
CA ALA A 612 1.43 21.87 19.64
C ALA A 612 0.87 20.61 20.32
N VAL A 613 0.78 19.49 19.60
CA VAL A 613 0.37 18.19 20.17
C VAL A 613 1.38 17.70 21.21
N LEU A 614 2.68 17.76 20.91
CA LEU A 614 3.75 17.37 21.84
C LEU A 614 3.76 18.24 23.10
N CYS A 615 3.63 19.55 22.95
CA CYS A 615 3.52 20.48 24.09
C CYS A 615 2.27 20.20 24.94
N ARG A 616 1.15 19.78 24.33
CA ARG A 616 -0.05 19.38 25.06
C ARG A 616 0.13 18.07 25.84
N LEU A 617 0.82 17.10 25.25
CA LEU A 617 1.15 15.83 25.91
C LEU A 617 2.11 16.05 27.09
N ARG A 618 3.06 16.99 26.94
CA ARG A 618 4.03 17.33 27.97
C ARG A 618 4.24 18.86 28.09
N PRO A 619 3.40 19.57 28.86
CA PRO A 619 3.52 21.01 29.06
C PRO A 619 4.88 21.48 29.61
N ALA A 620 5.50 20.64 30.45
CA ALA A 620 6.83 20.90 31.03
C ALA A 620 7.93 21.13 29.97
N LEU A 621 7.72 20.69 28.74
CA LEU A 621 8.67 20.82 27.63
C LEU A 621 9.04 22.29 27.35
N VAL A 622 8.09 23.23 27.50
CA VAL A 622 8.34 24.67 27.27
C VAL A 622 9.36 25.23 28.27
N VAL A 623 9.37 24.70 29.49
CA VAL A 623 10.33 25.10 30.54
C VAL A 623 11.65 24.34 30.37
N GLU A 624 11.60 23.04 30.08
CA GLU A 624 12.78 22.18 29.92
C GLU A 624 13.65 22.56 28.72
N LEU A 625 13.05 22.90 27.58
CA LEU A 625 13.75 23.28 26.34
C LEU A 625 13.76 24.80 26.12
N SER A 626 13.76 25.56 27.21
CA SER A 626 13.59 27.01 27.11
C SER A 626 14.69 27.71 26.31
N THR A 627 15.91 27.18 26.32
CA THR A 627 17.04 27.69 25.53
C THR A 627 16.78 27.60 24.03
N GLU A 628 16.45 26.41 23.53
CA GLU A 628 16.21 26.12 22.12
C GLU A 628 14.94 26.83 21.62
N ILE A 629 13.91 26.90 22.47
CA ILE A 629 12.68 27.62 22.14
C ILE A 629 12.91 29.13 22.08
N LEU A 630 13.67 29.71 23.02
CA LEU A 630 14.03 31.14 22.99
C LEU A 630 14.86 31.47 21.74
N GLU A 631 15.86 30.67 21.41
CA GLU A 631 16.69 30.86 20.21
C GLU A 631 15.84 30.83 18.94
N PHE A 632 14.93 29.86 18.81
CA PHE A 632 14.05 29.76 17.65
C PHE A 632 13.04 30.92 17.58
N SER A 633 12.40 31.25 18.71
CA SER A 633 11.37 32.29 18.76
C SER A 633 11.91 33.71 18.67
N GLY A 634 13.19 33.93 19.00
CA GLY A 634 13.84 35.24 18.87
C GLY A 634 14.31 35.60 17.47
N ALA A 635 14.43 34.63 16.57
CA ALA A 635 14.88 34.89 15.19
C ALA A 635 13.71 35.37 14.31
N VAL A 636 13.69 36.66 13.96
CA VAL A 636 12.62 37.28 13.16
C VAL A 636 12.48 36.65 11.76
N SER A 637 13.54 36.08 11.19
CA SER A 637 13.46 35.33 9.94
C SER A 637 12.53 34.11 10.04
N ASN A 638 12.36 33.49 11.21
CA ASN A 638 11.53 32.30 11.39
C ASN A 638 10.03 32.62 11.27
N ILE A 639 9.59 33.83 11.63
CA ILE A 639 8.17 34.19 11.45
C ILE A 639 7.79 34.34 9.97
N GLN A 640 8.77 34.69 9.13
CA GLN A 640 8.57 34.86 7.68
C GLN A 640 8.80 33.56 6.90
N SER A 641 9.82 32.79 7.26
CA SER A 641 10.22 31.58 6.50
C SER A 641 9.62 30.28 7.04
N LYS A 642 9.16 30.26 8.30
CA LYS A 642 8.65 29.07 9.00
C LYS A 642 7.41 29.41 9.83
N GLU A 643 6.54 30.24 9.27
CA GLU A 643 5.38 30.84 9.94
C GLU A 643 4.54 29.82 10.72
N ALA A 644 4.27 28.65 10.13
CA ALA A 644 3.47 27.62 10.76
C ALA A 644 4.09 27.08 12.05
N ILE A 645 5.41 26.82 12.07
CA ILE A 645 6.11 26.36 13.29
C ILE A 645 6.16 27.49 14.31
N PHE A 646 6.52 28.70 13.88
CA PHE A 646 6.61 29.86 14.73
C PHE A 646 5.28 30.16 15.44
N THR A 647 4.18 30.17 14.71
CA THR A 647 2.84 30.46 15.26
C THR A 647 2.44 29.45 16.33
N HIS A 648 2.66 28.15 16.09
CA HIS A 648 2.35 27.12 17.09
C HIS A 648 3.30 27.17 18.29
N MET A 649 4.57 27.52 18.08
CA MET A 649 5.53 27.71 19.18
C MET A 649 5.16 28.90 20.06
N ALA A 650 4.88 30.06 19.46
CA ALA A 650 4.43 31.26 20.17
C ALA A 650 3.15 31.00 20.96
N TRP A 651 2.19 30.27 20.36
CA TRP A 651 0.99 29.82 21.07
C TRP A 651 1.33 28.91 22.26
N ALA A 652 2.19 27.91 22.07
CA ALA A 652 2.58 26.96 23.12
C ALA A 652 3.28 27.65 24.30
N ILE A 653 4.14 28.65 24.04
CA ILE A 653 4.74 29.50 25.09
C ILE A 653 3.64 30.20 25.88
N GLY A 654 2.70 30.84 25.18
CA GLY A 654 1.57 31.54 25.78
C GLY A 654 0.68 30.64 26.63
N GLU A 655 0.45 29.40 26.22
CA GLU A 655 -0.37 28.45 26.99
C GLU A 655 0.38 27.85 28.18
N TYR A 656 1.56 27.26 27.96
CA TYR A 656 2.16 26.33 28.93
C TYR A 656 3.26 26.94 29.80
N LEU A 657 3.80 28.13 29.48
CA LEU A 657 4.79 28.79 30.33
C LEU A 657 4.14 29.39 31.60
N SER A 658 3.85 28.53 32.56
CA SER A 658 3.19 28.87 33.83
C SER A 658 3.59 27.90 34.94
N VAL A 659 3.63 28.42 36.17
CA VAL A 659 3.85 27.65 37.41
C VAL A 659 2.78 26.57 37.61
N SER A 660 1.58 26.75 37.02
CA SER A 660 0.49 25.77 37.07
C SER A 660 0.81 24.47 36.33
N TYR A 661 1.68 24.51 35.32
CA TYR A 661 2.06 23.36 34.50
C TYR A 661 3.44 22.79 34.90
N ASP A 662 4.39 23.64 35.28
CA ASP A 662 5.70 23.21 35.78
C ASP A 662 6.17 24.12 36.93
N LYS A 663 6.46 23.51 38.09
CA LYS A 663 6.91 24.21 39.30
C LYS A 663 8.28 24.89 39.14
N ARG A 664 9.07 24.48 38.14
CA ARG A 664 10.38 25.09 37.83
C ARG A 664 10.25 26.41 37.06
N CYS A 665 9.06 26.74 36.57
CA CYS A 665 8.82 28.00 35.86
C CYS A 665 9.07 29.19 36.81
N THR A 666 10.00 30.08 36.45
CA THR A 666 10.32 31.28 37.24
C THR A 666 9.81 32.54 36.55
N VAL A 667 9.59 33.60 37.34
CA VAL A 667 9.20 34.92 36.80
C VAL A 667 10.28 35.45 35.86
N GLU A 668 11.56 35.22 36.16
CA GLU A 668 12.69 35.58 35.29
C GLU A 668 12.59 34.93 33.91
N GLN A 669 12.19 33.64 33.85
CA GLN A 669 12.01 32.92 32.60
C GLN A 669 10.84 33.50 31.80
N ILE A 670 9.71 33.80 32.45
CA ILE A 670 8.56 34.47 31.83
C ILE A 670 8.97 35.81 31.22
N THR A 671 9.73 36.62 31.96
CA THR A 671 10.23 37.91 31.49
C THR A 671 11.17 37.76 30.29
N ARG A 672 12.08 36.78 30.27
CA ARG A 672 12.95 36.53 29.11
C ARG A 672 12.16 36.19 27.85
N PHE A 673 11.20 35.27 27.93
CA PHE A 673 10.33 34.93 26.81
C PHE A 673 9.52 36.14 26.33
N PHE A 674 9.01 36.93 27.27
CA PHE A 674 8.29 38.15 26.97
C PHE A 674 9.16 39.13 26.17
N GLU A 675 10.36 39.42 26.64
CA GLU A 675 11.27 40.38 26.01
C GLU A 675 11.68 39.93 24.60
N THR A 676 11.97 38.64 24.43
CA THR A 676 12.28 38.06 23.11
C THR A 676 11.12 38.19 22.13
N LEU A 677 9.91 37.81 22.53
CA LEU A 677 8.72 37.88 21.66
C LEU A 677 8.27 39.33 21.41
N GLU A 678 8.47 40.21 22.39
CA GLU A 678 8.18 41.64 22.27
C GLU A 678 9.11 42.28 21.23
N ALA A 679 10.40 41.96 21.24
CA ALA A 679 11.35 42.41 20.24
C ALA A 679 10.93 41.98 18.82
N VAL A 680 10.52 40.71 18.66
CA VAL A 680 10.04 40.17 17.38
C VAL A 680 8.80 40.91 16.89
N LEU A 681 7.80 41.10 17.76
CA LEU A 681 6.58 41.83 17.41
C LEU A 681 6.88 43.30 17.07
N PHE A 682 7.79 43.94 17.80
CA PHE A 682 8.24 45.30 17.52
C PHE A 682 8.91 45.39 16.16
N GLU A 683 9.83 44.48 15.83
CA GLU A 683 10.47 44.46 14.51
C GLU A 683 9.43 44.30 13.40
N ILE A 684 8.50 43.35 13.50
CA ILE A 684 7.48 43.12 12.46
C ILE A 684 6.56 44.33 12.28
N THR A 685 6.19 45.01 13.38
CA THR A 685 5.29 46.17 13.32
C THR A 685 5.98 47.47 12.93
N GLN A 686 7.32 47.55 13.02
CA GLN A 686 8.12 48.72 12.66
C GLN A 686 8.88 48.57 11.33
N LEU A 687 9.04 47.35 10.82
CA LEU A 687 9.64 47.09 9.51
C LEU A 687 8.79 47.77 8.43
N ARG A 688 9.42 48.68 7.65
CA ARG A 688 8.82 49.16 6.40
C ARG A 688 8.75 47.99 5.42
N PRO A 689 7.57 47.59 4.93
CA PRO A 689 7.46 46.61 3.85
C PRO A 689 8.24 47.13 2.63
N GLN A 690 9.35 46.49 2.31
CA GLN A 690 10.00 46.68 1.01
C GLN A 690 9.31 45.77 0.00
N ALA A 691 9.33 46.12 -1.29
CA ALA A 691 8.66 45.38 -2.36
C ALA A 691 9.12 43.91 -2.53
N SER A 692 10.13 43.44 -1.78
CA SER A 692 10.73 42.12 -1.86
C SER A 692 10.69 41.29 -0.56
N THR A 693 10.14 41.82 0.54
CA THR A 693 10.06 41.09 1.83
C THR A 693 8.69 40.39 1.97
N PRO A 694 8.64 39.07 2.24
CA PRO A 694 7.38 38.38 2.50
C PRO A 694 6.69 38.96 3.74
N SER A 695 5.39 39.24 3.62
CA SER A 695 4.56 39.74 4.71
C SER A 695 4.28 38.65 5.74
N CYS A 696 4.30 39.02 7.01
CA CYS A 696 3.90 38.12 8.10
C CYS A 696 2.39 37.82 8.01
N ALA A 697 1.92 36.63 8.35
CA ALA A 697 0.47 36.40 8.39
C ALA A 697 -0.21 37.15 9.56
N PRO A 698 -1.44 37.67 9.37
CA PRO A 698 -2.25 38.30 10.42
C PRO A 698 -2.45 37.42 11.65
N ARG A 699 -2.60 36.10 11.41
CA ARG A 699 -2.75 35.09 12.47
C ARG A 699 -1.53 35.04 13.38
N ALA A 700 -0.32 35.11 12.82
CA ALA A 700 0.92 35.06 13.61
C ALA A 700 1.05 36.30 14.52
N ILE A 701 0.69 37.49 14.00
CA ILE A 701 0.64 38.74 14.78
C ILE A 701 -0.37 38.62 15.93
N SER A 702 -1.57 38.12 15.63
CA SER A 702 -2.64 37.92 16.63
C SER A 702 -2.24 36.94 17.73
N VAL A 703 -1.55 35.85 17.38
CA VAL A 703 -1.01 34.89 18.35
C VAL A 703 0.08 35.52 19.20
N LEU A 704 1.01 36.30 18.62
CA LEU A 704 2.03 37.02 19.39
C LEU A 704 1.43 38.00 20.39
N MET A 705 0.46 38.81 19.96
CA MET A 705 -0.27 39.72 20.86
C MET A 705 -0.93 38.97 22.02
N ALA A 706 -1.60 37.86 21.72
CA ALA A 706 -2.25 37.05 22.73
C ALA A 706 -1.23 36.41 23.69
N THR A 707 -0.10 35.91 23.18
CA THR A 707 0.96 35.31 23.99
C THR A 707 1.59 36.34 24.91
N LEU A 708 1.97 37.53 24.43
CA LEU A 708 2.51 38.61 25.27
C LEU A 708 1.51 39.01 26.36
N THR A 709 0.23 39.10 26.02
CA THR A 709 -0.84 39.40 26.97
C THR A 709 -0.96 38.31 28.05
N LYS A 710 -0.88 37.04 27.68
CA LYS A 710 -0.90 35.90 28.63
C LYS A 710 0.30 35.92 29.57
N LEU A 711 1.49 36.19 29.06
CA LEU A 711 2.71 36.29 29.87
C LEU A 711 2.62 37.49 30.85
N ALA A 712 2.10 38.63 30.40
CA ALA A 712 1.89 39.79 31.27
C ALA A 712 0.80 39.58 32.34
N ALA A 713 -0.24 38.80 32.05
CA ALA A 713 -1.22 38.40 33.06
C ALA A 713 -0.60 37.50 34.16
N ARG A 714 0.50 36.79 33.84
CA ARG A 714 1.25 35.94 34.79
C ARG A 714 2.35 36.71 35.53
N SER A 715 2.81 37.84 35.00
CA SER A 715 3.80 38.74 35.61
C SER A 715 3.38 40.19 35.46
N GLN A 716 2.78 40.74 36.52
CA GLN A 716 2.07 42.03 36.49
C GLN A 716 2.97 43.22 36.10
N ASP A 717 4.28 43.12 36.34
CA ASP A 717 5.27 44.15 35.97
C ASP A 717 5.34 44.38 34.44
N LEU A 718 4.87 43.43 33.63
CA LEU A 718 4.90 43.50 32.18
C LEU A 718 3.63 44.13 31.56
N ILE A 719 2.55 44.30 32.33
CA ILE A 719 1.26 44.81 31.85
C ILE A 719 1.37 46.20 31.17
N PRO A 720 2.12 47.19 31.72
CA PRO A 720 2.25 48.50 31.08
C PRO A 720 2.90 48.41 29.69
N ARG A 721 3.88 47.51 29.52
CA ARG A 721 4.59 47.30 28.24
C ARG A 721 3.65 46.77 27.17
N VAL A 722 2.89 45.71 27.46
CA VAL A 722 1.90 45.15 26.51
C VAL A 722 0.81 46.16 26.15
N SER A 723 0.32 46.92 27.13
CA SER A 723 -0.73 47.93 26.92
C SER A 723 -0.24 49.05 25.98
N MET A 724 1.04 49.41 26.04
CA MET A 724 1.64 50.33 25.07
C MET A 724 1.68 49.70 23.66
N PHE A 725 2.00 48.42 23.53
CA PHE A 725 2.05 47.76 22.22
C PHE A 725 0.66 47.62 21.59
N LEU A 726 -0.32 47.14 22.34
CA LEU A 726 -1.68 46.96 21.85
C LEU A 726 -2.33 48.29 21.44
N SER A 727 -2.05 49.40 22.15
CA SER A 727 -2.56 50.73 21.75
C SER A 727 -1.91 51.27 20.46
N LYS A 728 -0.67 50.88 20.18
CA LYS A 728 0.04 51.22 18.94
C LYS A 728 -0.41 50.42 17.71
N MET A 729 -1.18 49.33 17.90
CA MET A 729 -1.71 48.55 16.77
C MET A 729 -2.66 49.35 15.89
N THR A 730 -3.39 50.31 16.46
CA THR A 730 -4.21 51.26 15.69
C THR A 730 -3.36 52.06 14.70
N THR A 731 -2.19 52.53 15.12
CA THR A 731 -1.25 53.27 14.26
C THR A 731 -0.58 52.36 13.22
N PHE A 732 -0.30 51.11 13.58
CA PHE A 732 0.25 50.11 12.66
C PHE A 732 -0.72 49.81 11.51
N VAL A 733 -2.00 49.54 11.82
CA VAL A 733 -3.03 49.22 10.83
C VAL A 733 -3.35 50.41 9.92
N GLN A 734 -3.30 51.64 10.45
CA GLN A 734 -3.51 52.87 9.68
C GLN A 734 -2.31 53.28 8.80
N SER A 735 -1.18 52.56 8.88
CA SER A 735 0.02 52.88 8.11
C SER A 735 -0.20 52.57 6.61
N PRO A 736 0.07 53.52 5.70
CA PRO A 736 -0.17 53.33 4.27
C PRO A 736 0.65 52.21 3.64
N ALA A 737 1.77 51.83 4.26
CA ALA A 737 2.60 50.71 3.82
C ALA A 737 2.04 49.34 4.25
N VAL A 738 1.19 49.31 5.29
CA VAL A 738 0.56 48.09 5.83
C VAL A 738 -0.77 47.82 5.12
N THR A 739 -1.54 48.86 4.81
CA THR A 739 -2.78 48.77 4.02
C THR A 739 -2.56 48.29 2.58
N SER A 740 -1.34 48.39 2.05
CA SER A 740 -1.01 47.84 0.72
C SER A 740 -0.69 46.34 0.74
N VAL A 741 -0.49 45.76 1.92
CA VAL A 741 0.01 44.38 2.09
C VAL A 741 -1.09 43.44 2.59
N TYR A 742 -1.98 43.92 3.46
CA TYR A 742 -3.05 43.13 4.09
C TYR A 742 -4.43 43.50 3.54
N SER A 743 -5.36 42.55 3.59
CA SER A 743 -6.77 42.84 3.29
C SER A 743 -7.41 43.68 4.40
N GLU A 744 -8.50 44.38 4.09
CA GLU A 744 -9.25 45.15 5.11
C GLU A 744 -9.78 44.24 6.22
N GLU A 745 -10.22 43.02 5.88
CA GLU A 745 -10.72 42.01 6.84
C GLU A 745 -9.63 41.58 7.83
N ASP A 746 -8.41 41.32 7.34
CA ASP A 746 -7.27 40.92 8.17
C ASP A 746 -6.88 42.02 9.16
N LEU A 747 -6.89 43.28 8.69
CA LEU A 747 -6.57 44.44 9.50
C LEU A 747 -7.61 44.70 10.58
N GLU A 748 -8.89 44.51 10.25
CA GLU A 748 -10.00 44.59 11.20
C GLU A 748 -9.88 43.50 12.27
N GLU A 749 -9.55 42.25 11.90
CA GLU A 749 -9.37 41.16 12.86
C GLU A 749 -8.24 41.47 13.86
N ILE A 750 -7.10 42.00 13.38
CA ILE A 750 -5.99 42.42 14.24
C ILE A 750 -6.43 43.51 15.23
N LEU A 751 -7.18 44.52 14.77
CA LEU A 751 -7.67 45.61 15.63
C LEU A 751 -8.69 45.15 16.66
N ILE A 752 -9.65 44.33 16.25
CA ILE A 752 -10.64 43.73 17.16
C ILE A 752 -9.88 42.94 18.23
N ARG A 753 -8.91 42.12 17.82
CA ARG A 753 -8.14 41.31 18.76
C ARG A 753 -7.30 42.14 19.72
N ALA A 754 -6.65 43.19 19.23
CA ALA A 754 -5.87 44.09 20.06
C ALA A 754 -6.75 44.79 21.11
N THR A 755 -7.95 45.23 20.71
CA THR A 755 -8.93 45.88 21.57
C THR A 755 -9.49 44.92 22.63
N GLU A 756 -9.83 43.68 22.25
CA GLU A 756 -10.25 42.62 23.19
C GLU A 756 -9.19 42.36 24.26
N LEU A 757 -7.92 42.19 23.85
CA LEU A 757 -6.79 41.94 24.76
C LEU A 757 -6.51 43.13 25.67
N MET A 758 -6.60 44.36 25.13
CA MET A 758 -6.44 45.60 25.90
C MET A 758 -7.49 45.70 27.01
N ASN A 759 -8.75 45.39 26.68
CA ASN A 759 -9.84 45.47 27.64
C ASN A 759 -9.73 44.40 28.74
N LEU A 760 -9.22 43.22 28.41
CA LEU A 760 -8.91 42.19 29.42
C LEU A 760 -7.83 42.64 30.40
N LEU A 761 -6.76 43.30 29.93
CA LEU A 761 -5.68 43.78 30.79
C LEU A 761 -6.10 44.88 31.77
N LYS A 762 -7.19 45.61 31.51
CA LYS A 762 -7.79 46.55 32.48
C LYS A 762 -8.25 45.86 33.76
N MET A 763 -8.47 44.55 33.74
CA MET A 763 -8.82 43.73 34.89
C MET A 763 -7.82 42.58 35.07
N PRO A 764 -6.60 42.83 35.62
CA PRO A 764 -5.52 41.85 35.66
C PRO A 764 -5.88 40.53 36.36
N SER A 765 -6.67 40.58 37.44
CA SER A 765 -7.16 39.40 38.16
C SER A 765 -8.09 38.52 37.32
N VAL A 766 -8.95 39.14 36.52
CA VAL A 766 -9.82 38.45 35.56
C VAL A 766 -8.99 37.88 34.42
N ALA A 767 -8.07 38.67 33.86
CA ALA A 767 -7.16 38.21 32.82
C ALA A 767 -6.35 36.97 33.25
N GLN A 768 -5.80 36.97 34.46
CA GLN A 768 -5.06 35.82 34.99
C GLN A 768 -5.93 34.56 35.09
N PHE A 769 -7.19 34.70 35.50
CA PHE A 769 -8.15 33.59 35.58
C PHE A 769 -8.53 33.06 34.19
N VAL A 770 -8.79 33.96 33.24
CA VAL A 770 -9.15 33.62 31.85
C VAL A 770 -7.99 32.92 31.13
N PHE A 771 -6.75 33.38 31.36
CA PHE A 771 -5.55 32.85 30.68
C PHE A 771 -4.87 31.69 31.41
N THR A 772 -5.35 31.31 32.59
CA THR A 772 -4.78 30.20 33.38
C THR A 772 -5.91 29.30 33.91
N PRO A 773 -6.66 28.61 33.03
CA PRO A 773 -7.69 27.67 33.49
C PRO A 773 -7.03 26.51 34.25
N PRO A 774 -7.68 25.97 35.30
CA PRO A 774 -7.14 24.84 36.06
C PRO A 774 -6.95 23.60 35.18
N PRO A 775 -5.91 22.78 35.42
CA PRO A 775 -5.49 21.68 34.54
C PRO A 775 -6.50 20.53 34.41
N ALA A 776 -7.56 20.51 35.23
CA ALA A 776 -8.65 19.54 35.16
C ALA A 776 -10.00 20.27 35.06
N SER A 777 -10.35 20.77 33.88
CA SER A 777 -11.70 21.30 33.64
C SER A 777 -12.64 20.19 33.17
N THR A 778 -13.76 20.02 33.88
CA THR A 778 -14.86 19.14 33.48
C THR A 778 -15.50 19.63 32.18
N ARG A 779 -16.21 18.75 31.45
CA ARG A 779 -16.87 19.04 30.15
C ARG A 779 -17.72 20.32 30.18
N PHE A 780 -18.34 20.63 31.34
CA PHE A 780 -19.13 21.83 31.60
C PHE A 780 -18.30 23.14 31.64
N GLN A 781 -17.07 23.11 32.17
CA GLN A 781 -16.21 24.31 32.22
C GLN A 781 -15.58 24.63 30.86
N ARG A 782 -15.45 23.62 29.97
CA ARG A 782 -15.02 23.83 28.59
C ARG A 782 -16.06 24.63 27.80
N GLU A 783 -17.35 24.31 27.95
CA GLU A 783 -18.45 25.06 27.35
C GLU A 783 -18.53 26.52 27.85
N VAL A 784 -18.23 26.77 29.13
CA VAL A 784 -18.17 28.14 29.68
C VAL A 784 -16.98 28.92 29.11
N ASN A 785 -15.80 28.30 28.97
CA ASN A 785 -14.63 28.94 28.36
C ASN A 785 -14.78 29.19 26.86
N ASP A 786 -15.52 28.35 26.14
CA ASP A 786 -15.86 28.57 24.72
C ASP A 786 -16.89 29.72 24.54
N SER A 787 -17.75 29.95 25.55
CA SER A 787 -18.73 31.04 25.57
C SER A 787 -18.19 32.38 26.10
N LEU A 788 -17.06 32.38 26.80
CA LEU A 788 -16.47 33.57 27.42
C LEU A 788 -15.98 34.62 26.41
N PRO A 789 -15.36 34.26 25.26
CA PRO A 789 -15.02 35.24 24.21
C PRO A 789 -16.25 35.95 23.64
N LEU A 790 -17.38 35.26 23.51
CA LEU A 790 -18.65 35.84 23.07
C LEU A 790 -19.23 36.78 24.14
N ALA A 791 -19.15 36.39 25.41
CA ALA A 791 -19.56 37.24 26.53
C ALA A 791 -18.68 38.49 26.68
N LEU A 792 -17.36 38.34 26.49
CA LEU A 792 -16.42 39.45 26.48
C LEU A 792 -16.70 40.39 25.31
N ARG A 793 -16.93 39.88 24.08
CA ARG A 793 -17.36 40.69 22.93
C ARG A 793 -18.62 41.51 23.20
N MET A 794 -19.62 40.92 23.84
CA MET A 794 -20.80 41.67 24.26
C MET A 794 -20.45 42.76 25.26
N VAL A 795 -19.61 42.47 26.27
CA VAL A 795 -19.17 43.46 27.26
C VAL A 795 -18.32 44.57 26.65
N THR A 796 -17.48 44.29 25.65
CA THR A 796 -16.73 45.33 24.92
C THR A 796 -17.66 46.26 24.16
N GLN A 797 -18.69 45.72 23.50
CA GLN A 797 -19.73 46.52 22.83
C GLN A 797 -20.52 47.40 23.81
N PHE A 798 -20.68 46.99 25.06
CA PHE A 798 -21.32 47.80 26.11
C PHE A 798 -20.39 48.85 26.74
N LEU A 799 -19.07 48.65 26.68
CA LEU A 799 -18.07 49.54 27.30
C LEU A 799 -17.55 50.63 26.34
N GLU A 800 -17.75 50.50 25.03
CA GLU A 800 -17.50 51.58 24.09
C GLU A 800 -18.69 52.55 24.07
N PRO A 801 -18.50 53.85 24.39
CA PRO A 801 -19.55 54.84 24.17
C PRO A 801 -19.74 54.98 22.66
N ALA A 802 -20.94 54.66 22.17
CA ALA A 802 -21.32 54.89 20.79
C ALA A 802 -21.01 56.36 20.43
N ALA A 803 -20.12 56.56 19.47
CA ALA A 803 -19.90 57.87 18.87
C ALA A 803 -21.19 58.27 18.15
N GLY A 804 -22.01 59.08 18.81
CA GLY A 804 -23.22 59.68 18.24
C GLY A 804 -24.53 59.26 18.88
N SER A 805 -24.67 59.40 20.19
CA SER A 805 -25.97 59.79 20.77
C SER A 805 -25.77 60.45 22.14
N MET A 806 -25.94 61.77 22.17
CA MET A 806 -26.40 62.51 23.34
C MET A 806 -27.85 62.93 23.05
N PRO A 807 -28.66 63.16 24.10
CA PRO A 807 -29.99 62.57 24.30
C PRO A 807 -31.07 62.95 23.29
#